data_AF-A0AAV3X870-F1
#
_entry.id   AF-A0AAV3X870-F1
#
_cell.length_a   1.000
_cell.length_b   1.000
_cell.length_c   1.000
_cell.angle_alpha   90.00
_cell.angle_beta   90.00
_cell.angle_gamma   90.00
#
_symmetry.space_group_name_H-M   'P 1'
#
loop_
_entity.id
_entity.type
_entity.pdbx_description
1 polymer ?
#
loop_
_entity_poly.entity_id
_entity_poly.type
_entity_poly.pdbx_seq_one_letter_code
_entity_poly.pdbx_strand_id
1 'polypeptide(L)'
;MPLSQKCDQMVIPIQRNGTDPSITTKQARTHSLSLSLRRCGASVVEVSLIVTSSVVPFSIGLYVQSYDSREPLNPVLATTYKTIAQTLALPAPKNQQVTPATNVLWTAALFAPLALGTGQLYLLGKTGQTLPKRWFGVKVVTILGTPPGLARVLVREAIGRWGIPVGVAFLIWRYVGGYPNLSVMAVLSGFMLLGAGAIALLCSQRRTLHDRLAKTRVIDADTTLPIATIGFPPAPPRWLNQTDGNGIHETQPHPALNSPKESHHLDRHPNFYQQVDSGKVKNRTRWQRMHHSLPAWLTVSLATLVGLWGSYVGLQIYTQNQANRRALEQQKNEVFIALVKQLSATTTAAPADRQAAILALGAAEDDARVVRLLADLLNQEQNPAAIAAIEQVFVRIGTVGLSELQRLNQSLSQQLEKERYDVDPQQYKLVQQRLAVTKVAIANILTLDSNNLKAIDLSRTNLSQSTDTQALFALVLDNIDLSGVNFQGANLTGASLEGTRFWGAGKDGHLGTFDDSFADLSGADLKEASLEGAVLNNVSMENTNLIHAILNRANLSQASLTGAKLSSAKLIGANLQQATLENASLTGADLTEANLTKTNLHGALLGRVSAVGTQLESADLRVSDWRGADLSGANLSRAKLQNANLSDTRLAGTNFNQAQLQGASFRNADLSMADLQGANVAKADFQGAIFAVTRALPPNQFIQTQPDISISARVKGVDFTAARNLDQRQLAYICAQGGRHPRCP
;
A
#
# COMPACT_ATOMS: atom_id res chain seq x y z
N MET A 1 -12.67 21.56 62.18
CA MET A 1 -13.54 20.58 62.86
C MET A 1 -13.23 19.18 62.34
N PRO A 2 -12.95 18.18 63.19
CA PRO A 2 -12.63 16.80 62.78
C PRO A 2 -13.68 15.77 63.24
N LEU A 3 -13.71 14.60 62.60
CA LEU A 3 -14.19 13.28 63.09
C LEU A 3 -13.64 12.22 62.10
N SER A 4 -12.96 11.12 62.42
CA SER A 4 -12.87 10.21 63.59
C SER A 4 -13.86 9.04 63.62
N GLN A 5 -13.46 7.89 63.06
CA GLN A 5 -13.84 6.52 63.46
C GLN A 5 -12.63 5.60 63.19
N LYS A 6 -11.80 5.28 64.19
CA LYS A 6 -11.93 4.21 65.21
C LYS A 6 -11.84 2.78 64.66
N CYS A 7 -10.74 2.11 64.96
CA CYS A 7 -10.80 0.73 65.47
C CYS A 7 -11.26 0.79 66.94
N ASP A 8 -12.04 -0.18 67.43
CA ASP A 8 -11.48 -1.25 68.27
C ASP A 8 -12.49 -2.36 68.64
N GLN A 9 -11.90 -3.48 69.06
CA GLN A 9 -12.39 -4.68 69.76
C GLN A 9 -13.83 -4.77 70.32
N MET A 10 -14.37 -6.00 70.28
CA MET A 10 -15.07 -6.60 71.43
C MET A 10 -14.62 -8.05 71.64
N VAL A 11 -14.69 -8.52 72.89
CA VAL A 11 -14.01 -9.71 73.47
C VAL A 11 -15.04 -10.38 74.42
N ILE A 12 -15.00 -11.63 74.93
CA ILE A 12 -13.87 -12.43 75.45
C ILE A 12 -13.89 -13.91 74.91
N PRO A 13 -13.71 -15.07 75.63
CA PRO A 13 -13.13 -16.28 74.98
C PRO A 13 -13.92 -17.60 75.20
N ILE A 14 -13.27 -18.75 74.96
CA ILE A 14 -13.19 -19.88 75.93
C ILE A 14 -12.00 -20.82 75.56
N GLN A 15 -11.63 -21.74 76.44
CA GLN A 15 -10.27 -22.29 76.58
C GLN A 15 -9.88 -23.50 75.71
N ARG A 16 -8.55 -23.73 75.67
CA ARG A 16 -7.89 -25.00 75.33
C ARG A 16 -8.38 -26.15 76.23
N ASN A 17 -8.34 -27.38 75.72
CA ASN A 17 -7.65 -28.52 76.34
C ASN A 17 -7.52 -29.67 75.33
N GLY A 18 -6.63 -30.64 75.58
CA GLY A 18 -6.53 -31.87 74.78
C GLY A 18 -5.25 -32.04 73.94
N THR A 19 -4.18 -32.50 74.57
CA THR A 19 -3.18 -33.40 73.97
C THR A 19 -3.77 -34.84 73.96
N ASP A 20 -3.28 -35.87 73.26
CA ASP A 20 -2.03 -36.03 72.50
C ASP A 20 -2.24 -36.93 71.23
N PRO A 21 -1.36 -37.82 70.69
CA PRO A 21 -1.15 -37.82 69.23
C PRO A 21 -1.42 -39.15 68.50
N SER A 22 -1.58 -39.09 67.17
CA SER A 22 -0.78 -39.89 66.21
C SER A 22 -1.24 -39.72 64.75
N ILE A 23 -0.28 -39.47 63.86
CA ILE A 23 -0.06 -40.13 62.55
C ILE A 23 1.17 -39.47 61.90
N THR A 24 2.00 -40.29 61.25
CA THR A 24 3.32 -39.88 60.74
C THR A 24 3.23 -38.98 59.51
N THR A 25 3.90 -37.82 59.56
CA THR A 25 4.10 -36.95 58.39
C THR A 25 5.43 -37.26 57.71
N LYS A 26 5.41 -37.37 56.37
CA LYS A 26 6.64 -37.52 55.57
C LYS A 26 7.52 -36.27 55.72
N GLN A 27 8.83 -36.48 55.84
CA GLN A 27 9.82 -35.39 55.86
C GLN A 27 9.75 -34.57 54.56
N ALA A 28 9.41 -33.29 54.68
CA ALA A 28 9.49 -32.34 53.58
C ALA A 28 10.94 -31.88 53.38
N ARG A 29 11.37 -31.68 52.13
CA ARG A 29 12.69 -31.11 51.83
C ARG A 29 12.70 -29.62 52.19
N THR A 30 13.49 -29.26 53.19
CA THR A 30 13.63 -27.88 53.66
C THR A 30 14.48 -27.04 52.71
N HIS A 31 13.83 -26.36 51.76
CA HIS A 31 14.47 -25.33 50.96
C HIS A 31 15.00 -24.19 51.83
N SER A 32 16.26 -23.81 51.68
CA SER A 32 16.96 -22.82 52.51
C SER A 32 16.50 -21.36 52.31
N LEU A 33 15.65 -21.09 51.33
CA LEU A 33 15.12 -19.76 51.01
C LEU A 33 13.62 -19.71 51.21
N SER A 34 13.12 -18.59 51.76
CA SER A 34 11.68 -18.41 52.01
C SER A 34 10.85 -18.48 50.73
N LEU A 35 9.60 -18.96 50.85
CA LEU A 35 8.68 -19.07 49.71
C LEU A 35 8.46 -17.73 48.99
N SER A 36 8.47 -16.61 49.73
CA SER A 36 8.40 -15.25 49.17
C SER A 36 9.62 -14.90 48.31
N LEU A 37 10.83 -15.26 48.76
CA LEU A 37 12.06 -15.00 48.02
C LEU A 37 12.17 -15.90 46.78
N ARG A 38 11.81 -17.19 46.90
CA ARG A 38 11.72 -18.14 45.78
C ARG A 38 10.69 -17.70 44.73
N ARG A 39 9.53 -17.20 45.18
CA ARG A 39 8.52 -16.55 44.32
C ARG A 39 9.09 -15.33 43.60
N CYS A 40 9.84 -14.48 44.29
CA CYS A 40 10.47 -13.30 43.71
C CYS A 40 11.51 -13.69 42.64
N GLY A 41 12.45 -14.58 42.96
CA GLY A 41 13.46 -15.09 42.03
C GLY A 41 12.86 -15.73 40.78
N ALA A 42 11.83 -16.59 40.94
CA ALA A 42 11.10 -17.13 39.81
C ALA A 42 10.45 -16.03 38.95
N SER A 43 9.87 -15.01 39.58
CA SER A 43 9.21 -13.90 38.87
C SER A 43 10.21 -13.02 38.10
N VAL A 44 11.41 -12.80 38.64
CA VAL A 44 12.50 -12.07 37.96
C VAL A 44 13.02 -12.85 36.77
N VAL A 45 13.26 -14.16 36.92
CA VAL A 45 13.76 -15.02 35.82
C VAL A 45 12.71 -15.17 34.70
N GLU A 46 11.41 -15.23 35.03
CA GLU A 46 10.33 -15.18 34.02
C GLU A 46 10.38 -13.91 33.17
N VAL A 47 10.48 -12.74 33.81
CA VAL A 47 10.53 -11.45 33.10
C VAL A 47 11.81 -11.32 32.30
N SER A 48 12.96 -11.68 32.89
CA SER A 48 14.26 -11.62 32.23
C SER A 48 14.30 -12.49 30.98
N LEU A 49 13.75 -13.71 31.03
CA LEU A 49 13.71 -14.63 29.87
C LEU A 49 12.85 -14.09 28.71
N ILE A 50 11.74 -13.40 29.01
CA ILE A 50 10.91 -12.77 27.99
C ILE A 50 11.63 -11.55 27.40
N VAL A 51 12.20 -10.68 28.25
CA VAL A 51 12.92 -9.46 27.81
C VAL A 51 14.15 -9.81 26.97
N THR A 52 14.99 -10.77 27.37
CA THR A 52 16.16 -11.16 26.56
C THR A 52 15.77 -11.76 25.22
N SER A 53 14.63 -12.44 25.12
CA SER A 53 14.15 -13.02 23.86
C SER A 53 13.83 -11.99 22.77
N SER A 54 13.49 -10.76 23.14
CA SER A 54 13.36 -9.63 22.21
C SER A 54 14.65 -8.82 22.09
N VAL A 55 15.28 -8.48 23.21
CA VAL A 55 16.43 -7.56 23.24
C VAL A 55 17.65 -8.17 22.54
N VAL A 56 17.91 -9.47 22.69
CA VAL A 56 19.10 -10.10 22.09
C VAL A 56 19.01 -10.13 20.55
N PRO A 57 17.96 -10.68 19.91
CA PRO A 57 17.87 -10.64 18.44
C PRO A 57 17.79 -9.20 17.89
N PHE A 58 17.08 -8.29 18.57
CA PHE A 58 17.00 -6.88 18.14
C PHE A 58 18.37 -6.19 18.15
N SER A 59 19.17 -6.39 19.20
CA SER A 59 20.51 -5.80 19.35
C SER A 59 21.51 -6.37 18.34
N ILE A 60 21.45 -7.68 18.07
CA ILE A 60 22.27 -8.29 17.01
C ILE A 60 21.83 -7.74 15.64
N GLY A 61 20.53 -7.57 15.40
CA GLY A 61 20.01 -6.97 14.17
C GLY A 61 20.48 -5.53 13.94
N LEU A 62 20.62 -4.73 14.99
CA LEU A 62 21.21 -3.39 14.90
C LEU A 62 22.71 -3.44 14.55
N TYR A 63 23.48 -4.34 15.16
CA TYR A 63 24.91 -4.50 14.86
C TYR A 63 25.15 -4.97 13.41
N VAL A 64 24.33 -5.90 12.93
CA VAL A 64 24.38 -6.47 11.57
C VAL A 64 23.80 -5.54 10.50
N GLN A 65 23.22 -4.39 10.88
CA GLN A 65 22.72 -3.39 9.93
C GLN A 65 23.85 -2.62 9.19
N SER A 66 25.12 -2.94 9.48
CA SER A 66 26.33 -2.26 9.01
C SER A 66 26.90 -2.77 7.67
N TYR A 67 26.21 -3.68 6.97
CA TYR A 67 26.66 -4.30 5.71
C TYR A 67 25.79 -3.89 4.50
N ASP A 68 26.36 -3.88 3.29
CA ASP A 68 25.82 -3.15 2.13
C ASP A 68 24.53 -3.70 1.50
N SER A 69 24.23 -4.99 1.65
CA SER A 69 23.02 -5.59 1.07
C SER A 69 21.76 -5.13 1.80
N ARG A 70 20.88 -4.37 1.14
CA ARG A 70 19.67 -3.78 1.74
C ARG A 70 18.38 -4.27 1.08
N GLU A 71 17.44 -4.71 1.89
CA GLU A 71 16.09 -5.15 1.53
C GLU A 71 15.03 -4.26 2.20
N PRO A 72 13.77 -4.24 1.70
CA PRO A 72 12.66 -3.64 2.43
C PRO A 72 12.38 -4.38 3.75
N LEU A 73 12.04 -3.63 4.79
CA LEU A 73 11.60 -4.18 6.08
C LEU A 73 10.37 -5.10 5.89
N ASN A 74 10.41 -6.29 6.49
CA ASN A 74 9.35 -7.31 6.44
C ASN A 74 7.97 -6.67 6.68
N PRO A 75 6.94 -6.95 5.86
CA PRO A 75 5.62 -6.31 5.97
C PRO A 75 4.98 -6.46 7.36
N VAL A 76 5.25 -7.56 8.08
CA VAL A 76 4.79 -7.76 9.47
C VAL A 76 5.48 -6.80 10.43
N LEU A 77 6.79 -6.56 10.26
CA LEU A 77 7.52 -5.57 11.04
C LEU A 77 7.10 -4.14 10.68
N ALA A 78 6.95 -3.84 9.39
CA ALA A 78 6.56 -2.51 8.91
C ALA A 78 5.15 -2.12 9.38
N THR A 79 4.18 -3.03 9.30
CA THR A 79 2.83 -2.82 9.84
C THR A 79 2.84 -2.69 11.36
N THR A 80 3.52 -3.59 12.08
CA THR A 80 3.66 -3.53 13.54
C THR A 80 4.29 -2.21 14.00
N TYR A 81 5.38 -1.78 13.36
CA TYR A 81 6.04 -0.50 13.66
C TYR A 81 5.09 0.66 13.38
N LYS A 82 4.39 0.68 12.24
CA LYS A 82 3.41 1.72 11.91
C LYS A 82 2.30 1.80 12.96
N THR A 83 1.74 0.68 13.40
CA THR A 83 0.71 0.63 14.45
C THR A 83 1.24 1.10 15.81
N ILE A 84 2.45 0.69 16.20
CA ILE A 84 3.10 1.17 17.43
C ILE A 84 3.35 2.69 17.35
N ALA A 85 3.88 3.17 16.23
CA ALA A 85 4.16 4.59 16.01
C ALA A 85 2.88 5.44 16.04
N GLN A 86 1.78 4.98 15.40
CA GLN A 86 0.48 5.63 15.48
C GLN A 86 -0.08 5.64 16.92
N THR A 87 0.03 4.52 17.65
CA THR A 87 -0.47 4.37 19.03
C THR A 87 0.27 5.28 20.03
N LEU A 88 1.57 5.52 19.78
CA LEU A 88 2.45 6.29 20.66
C LEU A 88 2.76 7.71 20.10
N ALA A 89 2.12 8.09 18.99
CA ALA A 89 2.36 9.32 18.22
C ALA A 89 3.85 9.59 17.88
N LEU A 90 4.60 8.52 17.61
CA LEU A 90 5.99 8.62 17.12
C LEU A 90 6.01 8.92 15.61
N PRO A 91 7.03 9.63 15.09
CA PRO A 91 7.19 9.82 13.66
C PRO A 91 7.39 8.46 12.96
N ALA A 92 6.59 8.20 11.92
CA ALA A 92 6.69 6.97 11.14
C ALA A 92 7.90 7.04 10.18
N PRO A 93 8.81 6.05 10.18
CA PRO A 93 9.92 6.01 9.24
C PRO A 93 9.41 5.77 7.82
N LYS A 94 9.82 6.62 6.87
CA LYS A 94 9.60 6.41 5.44
C LYS A 94 10.63 5.40 4.91
N ASN A 95 10.16 4.37 4.20
CA ASN A 95 10.96 3.40 3.43
C ASN A 95 12.26 2.92 4.12
N GLN A 96 12.17 2.45 5.36
CA GLN A 96 13.34 1.91 6.06
C GLN A 96 13.79 0.58 5.42
N GLN A 97 14.95 0.59 4.78
CA GLN A 97 15.64 -0.60 4.29
C GLN A 97 16.61 -1.14 5.35
N VAL A 98 16.77 -2.45 5.42
CA VAL A 98 17.61 -3.18 6.40
C VAL A 98 18.30 -4.36 5.73
N THR A 99 19.34 -4.94 6.35
CA THR A 99 19.96 -6.16 5.79
C THR A 99 19.02 -7.37 5.95
N PRO A 100 19.13 -8.42 5.10
CA PRO A 100 18.27 -9.61 5.22
C PRO A 100 18.38 -10.26 6.61
N ALA A 101 19.59 -10.29 7.16
CA ALA A 101 19.85 -10.79 8.51
C ALA A 101 19.21 -9.92 9.60
N THR A 102 19.30 -8.58 9.50
CA THR A 102 18.55 -7.67 10.39
C THR A 102 17.05 -7.90 10.29
N ASN A 103 16.52 -8.13 9.09
CA ASN A 103 15.11 -8.39 8.81
C ASN A 103 14.62 -9.65 9.55
N VAL A 104 15.36 -10.77 9.44
CA VAL A 104 15.08 -12.03 10.17
C VAL A 104 15.21 -11.84 11.68
N LEU A 105 16.26 -11.18 12.16
CA LEU A 105 16.54 -11.00 13.59
C LEU A 105 15.48 -10.12 14.29
N TRP A 106 15.02 -9.04 13.63
CA TRP A 106 13.92 -8.22 14.15
C TRP A 106 12.58 -8.96 14.08
N THR A 107 12.35 -9.78 13.05
CA THR A 107 11.16 -10.65 12.98
C THR A 107 11.15 -11.63 14.16
N ALA A 108 12.29 -12.23 14.47
CA ALA A 108 12.45 -13.09 15.64
C ALA A 108 12.23 -12.32 16.96
N ALA A 109 12.76 -11.09 17.10
CA ALA A 109 12.57 -10.26 18.29
C ALA A 109 11.09 -9.95 18.62
N LEU A 110 10.23 -9.87 17.59
CA LEU A 110 8.79 -9.66 17.72
C LEU A 110 8.05 -10.94 18.17
N PHE A 111 8.36 -12.09 17.57
CA PHE A 111 7.61 -13.34 17.82
C PHE A 111 8.14 -14.18 19.00
N ALA A 112 9.44 -14.15 19.30
CA ALA A 112 10.02 -14.88 20.41
C ALA A 112 9.36 -14.62 21.80
N PRO A 113 9.07 -13.37 22.23
CA PRO A 113 8.41 -13.12 23.51
C PRO A 113 6.98 -13.68 23.55
N LEU A 114 6.27 -13.67 22.42
CA LEU A 114 4.92 -14.20 22.30
C LEU A 114 4.91 -15.72 22.39
N ALA A 115 5.83 -16.40 21.70
CA ALA A 115 5.99 -17.85 21.76
C ALA A 115 6.39 -18.34 23.17
N LEU A 116 7.37 -17.67 23.80
CA LEU A 116 7.80 -18.02 25.16
C LEU A 116 6.73 -17.67 26.20
N GLY A 117 6.04 -16.54 26.07
CA GLY A 117 4.96 -16.13 26.94
C GLY A 117 3.76 -17.09 26.90
N THR A 118 3.27 -17.42 25.70
CA THR A 118 2.17 -18.38 25.52
C THR A 118 2.54 -19.78 26.01
N GLY A 119 3.75 -20.27 25.72
CA GLY A 119 4.26 -21.54 26.26
C GLY A 119 4.33 -21.57 27.80
N GLN A 120 4.77 -20.47 28.42
CA GLN A 120 4.78 -20.34 29.89
C GLN A 120 3.35 -20.31 30.47
N LEU A 121 2.42 -19.58 29.85
CA LEU A 121 1.02 -19.54 30.27
C LEU A 121 0.33 -20.91 30.15
N TYR A 122 0.64 -21.68 29.10
CA TYR A 122 0.17 -23.06 28.91
C TYR A 122 0.68 -23.99 30.02
N LEU A 123 2.00 -23.97 30.29
CA LEU A 123 2.60 -24.77 31.36
C LEU A 123 2.01 -24.40 32.74
N LEU A 124 1.82 -23.11 32.99
CA LEU A 124 1.23 -22.60 34.23
C LEU A 124 -0.25 -23.00 34.38
N GLY A 125 -1.02 -23.00 33.30
CA GLY A 125 -2.41 -23.47 33.27
C GLY A 125 -2.54 -24.97 33.54
N LYS A 126 -1.72 -25.78 32.85
CA LYS A 126 -1.77 -27.25 32.88
C LYS A 126 -1.13 -27.87 34.13
N THR A 127 -0.01 -27.31 34.61
CA THR A 127 0.81 -27.90 35.69
C THR A 127 0.91 -27.04 36.96
N GLY A 128 0.43 -25.79 36.92
CA GLY A 128 0.62 -24.82 38.00
C GLY A 128 2.02 -24.22 38.05
N GLN A 129 2.89 -24.49 37.06
CA GLN A 129 4.29 -24.06 37.06
C GLN A 129 4.76 -23.65 35.67
N THR A 130 5.48 -22.53 35.57
CA THR A 130 6.36 -22.18 34.44
C THR A 130 7.72 -22.87 34.59
N LEU A 131 8.59 -22.78 33.58
CA LEU A 131 9.96 -23.31 33.67
C LEU A 131 10.76 -22.72 34.85
N PRO A 132 10.80 -21.39 35.08
CA PRO A 132 11.48 -20.84 36.26
C PRO A 132 10.80 -21.24 37.58
N LYS A 133 9.45 -21.26 37.64
CA LYS A 133 8.74 -21.71 38.84
C LYS A 133 9.08 -23.17 39.20
N ARG A 134 9.40 -24.05 38.24
CA ARG A 134 9.94 -25.40 38.51
C ARG A 134 11.33 -25.34 39.16
N TRP A 135 12.27 -24.57 38.61
CA TRP A 135 13.62 -24.44 39.18
C TRP A 135 13.62 -23.92 40.63
N PHE A 136 12.71 -22.98 40.95
CA PHE A 136 12.52 -22.48 42.32
C PHE A 136 11.57 -23.33 43.17
N GLY A 137 11.02 -24.45 42.68
CA GLY A 137 10.09 -25.33 43.40
C GLY A 137 8.75 -24.68 43.79
N VAL A 138 8.32 -23.64 43.07
CA VAL A 138 7.10 -22.88 43.38
C VAL A 138 5.93 -23.44 42.57
N LYS A 139 4.74 -23.60 43.18
CA LYS A 139 3.53 -24.07 42.48
C LYS A 139 2.33 -23.17 42.72
N VAL A 140 1.61 -22.85 41.65
CA VAL A 140 0.35 -22.08 41.67
C VAL A 140 -0.81 -23.06 41.58
N VAL A 141 -1.77 -22.95 42.50
CA VAL A 141 -2.95 -23.82 42.57
C VAL A 141 -4.22 -23.00 42.80
N THR A 142 -5.38 -23.60 42.54
CA THR A 142 -6.68 -23.07 42.95
C THR A 142 -6.82 -23.07 44.47
N ILE A 143 -7.90 -22.48 45.00
CA ILE A 143 -8.29 -22.66 46.42
C ILE A 143 -8.38 -24.16 46.76
N LEU A 144 -8.92 -24.97 45.84
CA LEU A 144 -9.10 -26.43 45.93
C LEU A 144 -7.80 -27.24 45.70
N GLY A 145 -6.64 -26.62 45.52
CA GLY A 145 -5.35 -27.31 45.37
C GLY A 145 -5.04 -27.88 43.97
N THR A 146 -5.99 -27.84 43.05
CA THR A 146 -5.82 -28.27 41.65
C THR A 146 -5.01 -27.25 40.81
N PRO A 147 -4.44 -27.65 39.65
CA PRO A 147 -3.89 -26.70 38.68
C PRO A 147 -4.93 -25.63 38.27
N PRO A 148 -4.51 -24.39 38.00
CA PRO A 148 -5.43 -23.26 37.86
C PRO A 148 -6.31 -23.30 36.59
N GLY A 149 -5.84 -23.93 35.51
CA GLY A 149 -6.47 -23.86 34.19
C GLY A 149 -6.21 -22.53 33.46
N LEU A 150 -6.32 -22.52 32.13
CA LEU A 150 -5.95 -21.37 31.29
C LEU A 150 -6.72 -20.10 31.65
N ALA A 151 -8.05 -20.16 31.79
CA ALA A 151 -8.88 -18.99 32.09
C ALA A 151 -8.46 -18.26 33.38
N ARG A 152 -8.19 -18.99 34.47
CA ARG A 152 -7.73 -18.39 35.73
C ARG A 152 -6.29 -17.87 35.61
N VAL A 153 -5.44 -18.51 34.81
CA VAL A 153 -4.08 -18.02 34.52
C VAL A 153 -4.08 -16.72 33.72
N LEU A 154 -4.97 -16.58 32.74
CA LEU A 154 -5.15 -15.32 32.00
C LEU A 154 -5.62 -14.19 32.91
N VAL A 155 -6.63 -14.40 33.76
CA VAL A 155 -7.04 -13.41 34.78
C VAL A 155 -5.89 -13.07 35.74
N ARG A 156 -5.11 -14.08 36.16
CA ARG A 156 -4.00 -13.91 37.11
C ARG A 156 -2.84 -13.10 36.54
N GLU A 157 -2.36 -13.50 35.37
CA GLU A 157 -1.15 -12.93 34.77
C GLU A 157 -1.52 -11.70 33.91
N ALA A 158 -2.39 -11.84 32.91
CA ALA A 158 -2.68 -10.75 31.97
C ALA A 158 -3.42 -9.57 32.63
N ILE A 159 -4.48 -9.81 33.40
CA ILE A 159 -5.21 -8.72 34.10
C ILE A 159 -4.50 -8.34 35.40
N GLY A 160 -4.28 -9.32 36.29
CA GLY A 160 -3.84 -9.05 37.66
C GLY A 160 -2.35 -8.66 37.82
N ARG A 161 -1.43 -9.32 37.10
CA ARG A 161 0.03 -9.07 37.25
C ARG A 161 0.52 -7.99 36.30
N TRP A 162 0.03 -7.95 35.06
CA TRP A 162 0.49 -7.01 34.04
C TRP A 162 -0.49 -5.85 33.82
N GLY A 163 -1.75 -6.14 33.49
CA GLY A 163 -2.74 -5.16 33.06
C GLY A 163 -2.99 -4.03 34.06
N ILE A 164 -3.22 -4.34 35.33
CA ILE A 164 -3.46 -3.31 36.36
C ILE A 164 -2.18 -2.46 36.62
N PRO A 165 -0.99 -3.04 36.92
CA PRO A 165 0.22 -2.23 37.13
C PRO A 165 0.64 -1.38 35.93
N VAL A 166 0.59 -1.94 34.72
CA VAL A 166 0.99 -1.22 33.48
C VAL A 166 -0.08 -0.20 33.08
N GLY A 167 -1.37 -0.49 33.26
CA GLY A 167 -2.45 0.47 33.00
C GLY A 167 -2.38 1.69 33.91
N VAL A 168 -2.10 1.50 35.21
CA VAL A 168 -1.87 2.61 36.14
C VAL A 168 -0.60 3.40 35.77
N ALA A 169 0.49 2.73 35.41
CA ALA A 169 1.71 3.39 34.95
C ALA A 169 1.49 4.20 33.65
N PHE A 170 0.69 3.69 32.71
CA PHE A 170 0.31 4.38 31.47
C PHE A 170 -0.54 5.63 31.76
N LEU A 171 -1.53 5.55 32.65
CA LEU A 171 -2.32 6.72 33.04
C LEU A 171 -1.45 7.81 33.69
N ILE A 172 -0.56 7.44 34.61
CA ILE A 172 0.39 8.39 35.23
C ILE A 172 1.30 9.01 34.15
N TRP A 173 1.87 8.21 33.26
CA TRP A 173 2.71 8.69 32.15
C TRP A 173 1.95 9.65 31.22
N ARG A 174 0.68 9.35 30.91
CA ARG A 174 -0.16 10.10 29.97
C ARG A 174 -0.64 11.45 30.50
N TYR A 175 -0.84 11.57 31.83
CA TYR A 175 -1.42 12.77 32.47
C TYR A 175 -0.43 13.57 33.33
N VAL A 176 0.66 12.98 33.85
CA VAL A 176 1.65 13.65 34.73
C VAL A 176 2.89 14.10 33.92
N GLY A 177 2.69 14.50 32.67
CA GLY A 177 3.76 15.08 31.82
C GLY A 177 4.90 14.13 31.41
N GLY A 178 4.79 12.82 31.66
CA GLY A 178 5.80 11.84 31.23
C GLY A 178 5.80 11.58 29.72
N TYR A 179 4.67 11.81 29.06
CA TYR A 179 4.50 11.72 27.61
C TYR A 179 5.36 12.76 26.86
N PRO A 180 6.03 12.39 25.73
CA PRO A 180 6.02 11.10 25.05
C PRO A 180 7.19 10.17 25.45
N ASN A 181 7.92 10.43 26.54
CA ASN A 181 9.15 9.70 26.89
C ASN A 181 8.85 8.28 27.37
N LEU A 182 9.02 7.28 26.48
CA LEU A 182 8.74 5.87 26.78
C LEU A 182 9.64 5.27 27.88
N SER A 183 10.82 5.83 28.10
CA SER A 183 11.69 5.50 29.24
C SER A 183 10.99 5.73 30.58
N VAL A 184 10.24 6.84 30.71
CA VAL A 184 9.45 7.16 31.91
C VAL A 184 8.33 6.15 32.09
N MET A 185 7.63 5.77 31.02
CA MET A 185 6.58 4.73 31.06
C MET A 185 7.14 3.36 31.51
N ALA A 186 8.31 2.96 30.99
CA ALA A 186 8.98 1.72 31.35
C ALA A 186 9.42 1.69 32.82
N VAL A 187 10.01 2.80 33.31
CA VAL A 187 10.40 2.96 34.72
C VAL A 187 9.20 2.92 35.66
N LEU A 188 8.13 3.68 35.34
CA LEU A 188 6.86 3.65 36.11
C LEU A 188 6.24 2.24 36.14
N SER A 189 6.25 1.53 35.00
CA SER A 189 5.74 0.16 34.92
C SER A 189 6.56 -0.80 35.80
N GLY A 190 7.89 -0.66 35.79
CA GLY A 190 8.80 -1.41 36.67
C GLY A 190 8.52 -1.17 38.16
N PHE A 191 8.38 0.09 38.57
CA PHE A 191 8.02 0.44 39.95
C PHE A 191 6.65 -0.13 40.36
N MET A 192 5.62 -0.04 39.50
CA MET A 192 4.29 -0.58 39.79
C MET A 192 4.29 -2.12 39.91
N LEU A 193 5.05 -2.82 39.07
CA LEU A 193 5.23 -4.28 39.14
C LEU A 193 5.94 -4.72 40.42
N LEU A 194 6.96 -3.98 40.86
CA LEU A 194 7.68 -4.23 42.12
C LEU A 194 6.80 -3.92 43.35
N GLY A 195 6.09 -2.79 43.33
CA GLY A 195 5.17 -2.38 44.40
C GLY A 195 4.03 -3.38 44.62
N ALA A 196 3.43 -3.88 43.55
CA ALA A 196 2.41 -4.93 43.60
C ALA A 196 2.93 -6.26 44.21
N GLY A 197 4.24 -6.51 44.14
CA GLY A 197 4.91 -7.59 44.87
C GLY A 197 5.12 -7.28 46.36
N ALA A 198 5.62 -6.08 46.68
CA ALA A 198 5.94 -5.66 48.04
C ALA A 198 4.70 -5.61 48.96
N ILE A 199 3.55 -5.15 48.47
CA ILE A 199 2.29 -5.06 49.23
C ILE A 199 1.86 -6.42 49.82
N ALA A 200 2.25 -7.55 49.21
CA ALA A 200 1.94 -8.87 49.73
C ALA A 200 2.76 -9.30 50.96
N LEU A 201 3.83 -8.57 51.31
CA LEU A 201 4.59 -8.76 52.56
C LEU A 201 3.90 -8.10 53.76
N LEU A 202 3.11 -7.05 53.52
CA LEU A 202 2.39 -6.27 54.56
C LEU A 202 1.02 -6.85 54.94
N CYS A 203 0.58 -7.94 54.29
CA CYS A 203 -0.78 -8.45 54.42
C CYS A 203 -0.83 -9.86 55.01
N SER A 204 -1.43 -9.99 56.20
CA SER A 204 -1.51 -11.22 57.03
C SER A 204 -1.75 -12.53 56.26
N GLN A 205 -2.67 -12.53 55.28
CA GLN A 205 -3.02 -13.74 54.51
C GLN A 205 -2.02 -14.14 53.39
N ARG A 206 -0.90 -13.43 53.19
CA ARG A 206 0.16 -13.72 52.19
C ARG A 206 -0.30 -13.95 50.74
N ARG A 207 -1.45 -13.40 50.32
CA ARG A 207 -1.96 -13.45 48.93
C ARG A 207 -1.83 -12.08 48.26
N THR A 208 -1.22 -12.05 47.07
CA THR A 208 -1.15 -10.84 46.21
C THR A 208 -2.53 -10.48 45.64
N LEU A 209 -2.66 -9.26 45.12
CA LEU A 209 -3.84 -8.79 44.38
C LEU A 209 -4.18 -9.70 43.18
N HIS A 210 -3.18 -10.15 42.41
CA HIS A 210 -3.39 -11.06 41.29
C HIS A 210 -3.81 -12.49 41.71
N ASP A 211 -3.28 -12.99 42.83
CA ASP A 211 -3.74 -14.29 43.36
C ASP A 211 -5.20 -14.21 43.82
N ARG A 212 -5.62 -13.09 44.43
CA ARG A 212 -7.00 -12.82 44.84
C ARG A 212 -7.96 -12.78 43.64
N LEU A 213 -7.68 -11.96 42.63
CA LEU A 213 -8.50 -11.81 41.42
C LEU A 213 -8.78 -13.17 40.75
N ALA A 214 -7.75 -14.00 40.61
CA ALA A 214 -7.87 -15.30 39.95
C ALA A 214 -8.39 -16.45 40.84
N LYS A 215 -8.70 -16.20 42.12
CA LYS A 215 -9.04 -17.22 43.13
C LYS A 215 -7.99 -18.35 43.21
N THR A 216 -6.72 -17.96 43.29
CA THR A 216 -5.55 -18.86 43.36
C THR A 216 -4.72 -18.65 44.63
N ARG A 217 -3.78 -19.56 44.89
CA ARG A 217 -2.72 -19.40 45.90
C ARG A 217 -1.40 -19.99 45.40
N VAL A 218 -0.30 -19.53 45.97
CA VAL A 218 1.04 -20.09 45.77
C VAL A 218 1.37 -21.01 46.94
N ILE A 219 1.85 -22.20 46.65
CA ILE A 219 2.32 -23.22 47.61
C ILE A 219 3.73 -23.69 47.22
N ASP A 220 4.39 -24.42 48.11
CA ASP A 220 5.59 -25.17 47.77
C ASP A 220 5.22 -26.38 46.87
N ALA A 221 6.09 -26.76 45.93
CA ALA A 221 5.77 -27.83 44.98
C ALA A 221 5.57 -29.20 45.68
N ASP A 222 6.27 -29.42 46.78
CA ASP A 222 6.23 -30.65 47.58
C ASP A 222 5.01 -30.72 48.53
N THR A 223 4.14 -29.70 48.56
CA THR A 223 2.97 -29.67 49.46
C THR A 223 1.79 -30.48 48.90
N THR A 224 1.52 -31.67 49.47
CA THR A 224 0.29 -32.43 49.21
C THR A 224 -0.85 -32.01 50.15
N LEU A 225 -2.04 -31.76 49.59
CA LEU A 225 -3.26 -31.47 50.36
C LEU A 225 -4.16 -32.71 50.42
N PRO A 226 -4.78 -33.03 51.57
CA PRO A 226 -5.71 -34.15 51.68
C PRO A 226 -7.04 -33.87 50.96
N ILE A 227 -7.68 -34.93 50.46
CA ILE A 227 -9.01 -34.90 49.84
C ILE A 227 -10.05 -35.30 50.90
N ALA A 228 -11.13 -34.53 51.03
CA ALA A 228 -12.25 -34.86 51.92
C ALA A 228 -13.32 -35.66 51.17
N THR A 229 -13.67 -36.84 51.68
CA THR A 229 -14.75 -37.71 51.17
C THR A 229 -16.10 -37.35 51.78
N ILE A 230 -17.17 -37.41 50.97
CA ILE A 230 -18.56 -37.17 51.37
C ILE A 230 -19.30 -38.51 51.47
N GLY A 231 -20.16 -38.68 52.47
CA GLY A 231 -21.08 -39.81 52.61
C GLY A 231 -22.56 -39.36 52.61
N PHE A 232 -23.45 -40.22 52.13
CA PHE A 232 -24.90 -39.98 52.02
C PHE A 232 -25.71 -41.14 52.63
N PRO A 233 -26.81 -40.83 53.36
CA PRO A 233 -28.00 -41.67 53.47
C PRO A 233 -29.21 -41.08 52.66
N PRO A 234 -30.32 -41.82 52.49
CA PRO A 234 -31.16 -41.73 51.28
C PRO A 234 -32.46 -40.90 51.40
N ALA A 235 -33.17 -40.74 50.27
CA ALA A 235 -34.37 -39.90 50.11
C ALA A 235 -35.61 -40.65 49.58
N PRO A 236 -36.81 -40.24 50.00
CA PRO A 236 -38.06 -40.36 49.21
C PRO A 236 -38.93 -39.07 49.27
N PRO A 237 -40.06 -38.97 48.52
CA PRO A 237 -40.27 -39.29 47.11
C PRO A 237 -40.85 -38.10 46.30
N ARG A 238 -41.19 -38.32 45.01
CA ARG A 238 -41.66 -37.33 44.01
C ARG A 238 -43.05 -36.71 44.28
N TRP A 239 -43.26 -35.49 43.76
CA TRP A 239 -44.40 -35.10 42.88
C TRP A 239 -43.92 -34.14 41.76
N LEU A 240 -44.74 -33.91 40.73
CA LEU A 240 -44.42 -33.16 39.48
C LEU A 240 -44.91 -31.68 39.55
N ASN A 241 -44.70 -30.71 38.63
CA ASN A 241 -44.55 -30.63 37.16
C ASN A 241 -43.44 -29.61 36.76
N GLN A 242 -42.65 -29.81 35.68
CA GLN A 242 -42.90 -29.46 34.25
C GLN A 242 -43.00 -27.92 34.03
N THR A 243 -42.27 -27.26 33.12
CA THR A 243 -41.89 -27.63 31.73
C THR A 243 -40.48 -27.20 31.27
N ASP A 244 -39.86 -28.07 30.46
CA ASP A 244 -39.09 -27.89 29.20
C ASP A 244 -38.12 -26.70 29.00
N GLY A 245 -36.91 -26.88 28.44
CA GLY A 245 -36.22 -28.13 28.04
C GLY A 245 -34.93 -27.91 27.22
N ASN A 246 -33.97 -28.86 27.35
CA ASN A 246 -32.78 -29.16 26.51
C ASN A 246 -31.73 -28.04 26.21
N GLY A 247 -30.42 -28.32 26.12
CA GLY A 247 -29.69 -29.58 26.41
C GLY A 247 -28.25 -29.61 25.88
N ILE A 248 -27.26 -29.81 26.78
CA ILE A 248 -25.81 -30.06 26.53
C ILE A 248 -25.27 -30.82 27.78
N HIS A 249 -24.20 -31.61 27.79
CA HIS A 249 -23.01 -31.77 26.91
C HIS A 249 -22.40 -33.20 27.10
N GLU A 250 -21.49 -33.62 26.19
CA GLU A 250 -20.30 -34.52 26.37
C GLU A 250 -20.36 -35.91 27.08
N THR A 251 -19.58 -36.86 26.55
CA THR A 251 -19.01 -38.10 27.17
C THR A 251 -18.17 -38.84 26.11
N GLN A 252 -17.13 -39.66 26.34
CA GLN A 252 -16.15 -39.86 27.44
C GLN A 252 -14.91 -40.69 26.89
N PRO A 253 -13.90 -41.14 27.69
CA PRO A 253 -12.58 -41.63 27.20
C PRO A 253 -12.30 -43.15 27.44
N HIS A 254 -11.02 -43.53 27.69
CA HIS A 254 -10.44 -44.76 28.33
C HIS A 254 -9.39 -45.55 27.47
N PRO A 255 -8.67 -46.60 27.95
CA PRO A 255 -7.40 -46.39 28.70
C PRO A 255 -6.23 -47.40 28.43
N ALA A 256 -5.20 -47.35 29.30
CA ALA A 256 -3.91 -48.05 29.33
C ALA A 256 -3.88 -49.58 29.62
N LEU A 257 -2.69 -50.21 29.45
CA LEU A 257 -2.17 -51.28 30.35
C LEU A 257 -0.61 -51.43 30.33
N ASN A 258 -0.05 -52.49 30.93
CA ASN A 258 1.34 -52.60 31.47
C ASN A 258 2.01 -53.99 31.13
N SER A 259 3.24 -54.41 31.57
CA SER A 259 4.16 -53.89 32.61
C SER A 259 5.70 -54.18 32.50
N PRO A 260 6.28 -55.40 32.68
CA PRO A 260 7.49 -55.51 33.54
C PRO A 260 8.75 -56.30 33.08
N LYS A 261 9.82 -56.15 33.91
CA LYS A 261 10.95 -57.06 34.29
C LYS A 261 12.38 -56.89 33.69
N GLU A 262 13.33 -56.74 34.61
CA GLU A 262 14.65 -57.41 34.79
C GLU A 262 15.88 -57.25 33.84
N SER A 263 16.89 -56.56 34.39
CA SER A 263 18.32 -56.94 34.54
C SER A 263 19.33 -57.11 33.38
N HIS A 264 20.45 -56.39 33.56
CA HIS A 264 21.87 -56.74 33.30
C HIS A 264 22.50 -56.76 31.88
N HIS A 265 23.58 -55.95 31.79
CA HIS A 265 24.87 -56.14 31.10
C HIS A 265 25.10 -55.83 29.60
N LEU A 266 26.27 -55.20 29.40
CA LEU A 266 27.08 -54.88 28.21
C LEU A 266 26.40 -54.05 27.10
N ASP A 267 26.89 -52.87 26.71
CA ASP A 267 28.22 -52.41 26.28
C ASP A 267 28.74 -52.96 24.94
N ARG A 268 29.43 -52.04 24.22
CA ARG A 268 30.23 -52.18 22.97
C ARG A 268 29.47 -51.99 21.66
N HIS A 269 29.96 -51.29 20.62
CA HIS A 269 31.09 -50.32 20.41
C HIS A 269 31.18 -50.04 18.86
N PRO A 270 32.19 -49.34 18.29
CA PRO A 270 33.00 -48.19 18.75
C PRO A 270 33.31 -47.11 17.65
N ASN A 271 34.08 -46.07 18.02
CA ASN A 271 35.14 -45.35 17.23
C ASN A 271 34.76 -44.64 15.90
N PHE A 272 35.46 -43.60 15.42
CA PHE A 272 36.85 -43.10 15.62
C PHE A 272 36.91 -41.74 16.37
N TYR A 273 38.06 -41.22 16.87
CA TYR A 273 39.46 -41.28 16.40
C TYR A 273 40.52 -41.49 17.52
N GLN A 274 41.78 -41.69 17.09
CA GLN A 274 43.03 -41.90 17.86
C GLN A 274 43.53 -40.60 18.57
N GLN A 275 44.38 -40.59 19.62
CA GLN A 275 45.75 -41.16 19.81
C GLN A 275 46.80 -40.57 18.81
N VAL A 276 48.08 -40.33 19.14
CA VAL A 276 48.90 -40.28 20.39
C VAL A 276 50.27 -39.63 20.02
N ASP A 277 51.19 -39.12 20.86
CA ASP A 277 51.35 -38.84 22.30
C ASP A 277 52.30 -37.61 22.47
N SER A 278 52.68 -37.21 23.70
CA SER A 278 53.91 -36.42 23.93
C SER A 278 54.59 -36.72 25.29
N GLY A 279 55.93 -36.75 25.30
CA GLY A 279 56.73 -37.18 26.46
C GLY A 279 56.58 -36.29 27.71
N LYS A 280 56.49 -36.93 28.88
CA LYS A 280 56.24 -36.25 30.18
C LYS A 280 57.48 -35.54 30.73
N VAL A 281 57.27 -34.33 31.28
CA VAL A 281 57.58 -33.90 32.68
C VAL A 281 57.76 -32.38 32.75
N LYS A 282 56.88 -31.68 33.50
CA LYS A 282 57.24 -30.60 34.45
C LYS A 282 56.07 -30.15 35.33
N ASN A 283 56.45 -29.58 36.47
CA ASN A 283 55.68 -29.21 37.69
C ASN A 283 54.26 -28.66 37.52
N ARG A 284 53.37 -29.00 38.47
CA ARG A 284 51.99 -28.50 38.58
C ARG A 284 51.59 -28.19 40.03
N THR A 285 51.78 -26.96 40.52
CA THR A 285 51.43 -26.54 41.89
C THR A 285 51.03 -25.07 42.03
N ARG A 286 50.09 -24.78 42.95
CA ARG A 286 49.87 -23.52 43.68
C ARG A 286 49.67 -22.19 42.89
N TRP A 287 48.56 -22.03 42.14
CA TRP A 287 48.04 -20.65 41.86
C TRP A 287 46.51 -20.50 41.69
N GLN A 288 45.68 -21.50 42.01
CA GLN A 288 44.22 -21.40 41.95
C GLN A 288 43.57 -21.79 43.29
N ARG A 289 43.82 -20.99 44.33
CA ARG A 289 43.11 -21.08 45.62
C ARG A 289 42.87 -19.71 46.27
N MET A 290 42.50 -18.71 45.47
CA MET A 290 41.96 -17.45 45.94
C MET A 290 40.95 -16.89 44.94
N HIS A 291 39.76 -16.58 45.45
CA HIS A 291 38.67 -15.71 44.98
C HIS A 291 37.30 -16.37 45.20
N HIS A 292 36.73 -16.09 46.37
CA HIS A 292 35.36 -16.44 46.73
C HIS A 292 34.36 -15.42 46.16
N SER A 293 33.20 -15.91 45.74
CA SER A 293 31.92 -15.20 45.69
C SER A 293 31.94 -13.69 45.35
N LEU A 294 31.79 -13.36 44.06
CA LEU A 294 30.99 -12.18 43.70
C LEU A 294 29.51 -12.59 43.83
N PRO A 295 28.72 -11.98 44.73
CA PRO A 295 27.32 -12.33 44.89
C PRO A 295 26.49 -11.82 43.72
N ALA A 296 25.44 -12.55 43.33
CA ALA A 296 24.65 -12.25 42.13
C ALA A 296 23.96 -10.87 42.13
N TRP A 297 23.84 -10.20 43.29
CA TRP A 297 23.39 -8.80 43.33
C TRP A 297 24.40 -7.86 42.66
N LEU A 298 25.70 -8.13 42.76
CA LEU A 298 26.76 -7.25 42.26
C LEU A 298 26.82 -7.24 40.72
N THR A 299 26.58 -8.40 40.08
CA THR A 299 26.41 -8.49 38.62
C THR A 299 25.13 -7.81 38.13
N VAL A 300 24.03 -7.89 38.90
CA VAL A 300 22.78 -7.17 38.58
C VAL A 300 22.97 -5.66 38.76
N SER A 301 23.64 -5.23 39.83
CA SER A 301 23.99 -3.82 40.07
C SER A 301 24.89 -3.25 38.99
N LEU A 302 25.88 -4.01 38.49
CA LEU A 302 26.70 -3.54 37.36
C LEU A 302 25.86 -3.37 36.09
N ALA A 303 24.98 -4.33 35.80
CA ALA A 303 24.10 -4.28 34.62
C ALA A 303 23.10 -3.11 34.70
N THR A 304 22.51 -2.83 35.87
CA THR A 304 21.65 -1.66 36.05
C THR A 304 22.43 -0.34 36.00
N LEU A 305 23.68 -0.31 36.50
CA LEU A 305 24.54 0.87 36.40
C LEU A 305 24.89 1.19 34.94
N VAL A 306 25.28 0.17 34.16
CA VAL A 306 25.55 0.32 32.71
C VAL A 306 24.29 0.73 31.94
N GLY A 307 23.12 0.18 32.29
CA GLY A 307 21.84 0.59 31.73
C GLY A 307 21.48 2.04 32.05
N LEU A 308 21.73 2.50 33.28
CA LEU A 308 21.54 3.89 33.71
C LEU A 308 22.52 4.85 32.99
N TRP A 309 23.80 4.48 32.89
CA TRP A 309 24.80 5.28 32.16
C TRP A 309 24.51 5.35 30.66
N GLY A 310 24.13 4.24 30.03
CA GLY A 310 23.70 4.23 28.63
C GLY A 310 22.44 5.09 28.40
N SER A 311 21.49 5.05 29.33
CA SER A 311 20.30 5.92 29.31
C SER A 311 20.66 7.40 29.49
N TYR A 312 21.62 7.72 30.36
CA TYR A 312 22.08 9.09 30.61
C TYR A 312 22.85 9.66 29.41
N VAL A 313 23.80 8.90 28.86
CA VAL A 313 24.56 9.29 27.66
C VAL A 313 23.62 9.41 26.44
N GLY A 314 22.68 8.47 26.27
CA GLY A 314 21.65 8.57 25.23
C GLY A 314 20.76 9.80 25.39
N LEU A 315 20.40 10.17 26.63
CA LEU A 315 19.66 11.39 26.92
C LEU A 315 20.47 12.65 26.59
N GLN A 316 21.76 12.69 26.93
CA GLN A 316 22.64 13.84 26.60
C GLN A 316 22.86 14.00 25.08
N ILE A 317 23.09 12.90 24.36
CA ILE A 317 23.18 12.92 22.89
C ILE A 317 21.84 13.40 22.28
N TYR A 318 20.71 12.96 22.83
CA TYR A 318 19.39 13.41 22.40
C TYR A 318 19.13 14.90 22.68
N THR A 319 19.43 15.40 23.88
CA THR A 319 19.24 16.82 24.24
C THR A 319 20.18 17.73 23.46
N GLN A 320 21.43 17.31 23.20
CA GLN A 320 22.39 18.08 22.41
C GLN A 320 22.03 18.10 20.91
N ASN A 321 21.57 16.99 20.33
CA ASN A 321 21.01 16.95 18.97
C ASN A 321 19.75 17.83 18.85
N GLN A 322 18.85 17.77 19.85
CA GLN A 322 17.70 18.68 19.97
C GLN A 322 18.11 20.16 20.05
N ALA A 323 19.14 20.50 20.85
CA ALA A 323 19.63 21.87 20.98
C ALA A 323 20.25 22.38 19.67
N ASN A 324 21.10 21.58 19.02
CA ASN A 324 21.71 21.93 17.73
C ASN A 324 20.66 22.12 16.63
N ARG A 325 19.59 21.31 16.60
CA ARG A 325 18.46 21.48 15.66
C ARG A 325 17.74 22.81 15.89
N ARG A 326 17.40 23.14 17.15
CA ARG A 326 16.77 24.43 17.49
C ARG A 326 17.65 25.62 17.14
N ALA A 327 18.96 25.53 17.40
CA ALA A 327 19.90 26.60 17.04
C ALA A 327 19.96 26.82 15.52
N LEU A 328 19.99 25.73 14.72
CA LEU A 328 19.95 25.79 13.27
C LEU A 328 18.61 26.34 12.73
N GLU A 329 17.48 25.93 13.33
CA GLU A 329 16.15 26.45 13.02
C GLU A 329 16.03 27.95 13.36
N GLN A 330 16.58 28.38 14.51
CA GLN A 330 16.66 29.79 14.91
C GLN A 330 17.51 30.60 13.92
N GLN A 331 18.69 30.11 13.56
CA GLN A 331 19.55 30.78 12.57
C GLN A 331 18.88 30.88 11.19
N LYS A 332 18.26 29.80 10.68
CA LYS A 332 17.45 29.84 9.45
C LYS A 332 16.31 30.87 9.56
N ASN A 333 15.65 30.96 10.72
CA ASN A 333 14.55 31.87 10.95
C ASN A 333 14.98 33.35 11.05
N GLU A 334 16.12 33.66 11.66
CA GLU A 334 16.68 35.02 11.69
C GLU A 334 17.11 35.49 10.31
N VAL A 335 17.79 34.63 9.53
CA VAL A 335 18.17 34.93 8.13
C VAL A 335 16.94 35.15 7.25
N PHE A 336 15.89 34.32 7.41
CA PHE A 336 14.61 34.51 6.72
C PHE A 336 13.96 35.85 7.08
N ILE A 337 13.86 36.20 8.37
CA ILE A 337 13.30 37.48 8.81
C ILE A 337 14.11 38.67 8.28
N ALA A 338 15.44 38.57 8.24
CA ALA A 338 16.30 39.61 7.69
C ALA A 338 16.06 39.83 6.18
N LEU A 339 16.00 38.74 5.39
CA LEU A 339 15.71 38.81 3.95
C LEU A 339 14.30 39.34 3.66
N VAL A 340 13.29 38.90 4.41
CA VAL A 340 11.91 39.42 4.32
C VAL A 340 11.83 40.91 4.67
N LYS A 341 12.58 41.34 5.68
CA LYS A 341 12.68 42.76 6.06
C LYS A 341 13.39 43.59 4.98
N GLN A 342 14.39 43.03 4.31
CA GLN A 342 15.04 43.66 3.15
C GLN A 342 14.07 43.77 1.96
N LEU A 343 13.27 42.74 1.68
CA LEU A 343 12.28 42.74 0.59
C LEU A 343 11.08 43.68 0.81
N SER A 344 10.71 43.95 2.07
CA SER A 344 9.69 44.96 2.39
C SER A 344 10.25 46.39 2.45
N ALA A 345 11.51 46.58 2.85
CA ALA A 345 12.19 47.88 2.85
C ALA A 345 12.68 48.35 1.46
N THR A 346 12.88 47.43 0.50
CA THR A 346 13.39 47.74 -0.85
C THR A 346 12.34 48.29 -1.83
N THR A 347 11.17 48.73 -1.35
CA THR A 347 10.13 49.39 -2.16
C THR A 347 10.57 50.74 -2.76
N THR A 348 11.71 51.29 -2.32
CA THR A 348 12.37 52.49 -2.87
C THR A 348 13.81 52.25 -3.34
N ALA A 349 14.27 51.00 -3.37
CA ALA A 349 15.67 50.65 -3.67
C ALA A 349 15.91 50.31 -5.15
N ALA A 350 17.17 50.09 -5.53
CA ALA A 350 17.51 49.73 -6.90
C ALA A 350 16.98 48.32 -7.26
N PRO A 351 16.51 48.08 -8.50
CA PRO A 351 16.00 46.77 -8.93
C PRO A 351 16.93 45.58 -8.65
N ALA A 352 18.25 45.81 -8.73
CA ALA A 352 19.28 44.79 -8.50
C ALA A 352 19.32 44.30 -7.03
N ASP A 353 19.12 45.18 -6.04
CA ASP A 353 19.14 44.80 -4.62
C ASP A 353 17.98 43.87 -4.27
N ARG A 354 16.81 44.16 -4.87
CA ARG A 354 15.59 43.36 -4.75
C ARG A 354 15.76 42.00 -5.43
N GLN A 355 16.39 41.96 -6.60
CA GLN A 355 16.74 40.72 -7.31
C GLN A 355 17.73 39.86 -6.50
N ALA A 356 18.77 40.46 -5.92
CA ALA A 356 19.73 39.77 -5.08
C ALA A 356 19.08 39.14 -3.83
N ALA A 357 18.14 39.86 -3.19
CA ALA A 357 17.39 39.32 -2.04
C ALA A 357 16.46 38.14 -2.41
N ILE A 358 15.86 38.15 -3.60
CA ILE A 358 15.08 37.01 -4.14
C ILE A 358 15.99 35.80 -4.36
N LEU A 359 17.13 35.98 -5.02
CA LEU A 359 18.09 34.90 -5.27
C LEU A 359 18.68 34.34 -3.96
N ALA A 360 18.88 35.20 -2.94
CA ALA A 360 19.34 34.79 -1.62
C ALA A 360 18.30 34.01 -0.82
N LEU A 361 17.00 34.34 -0.92
CA LEU A 361 15.93 33.48 -0.39
C LEU A 361 15.97 32.09 -1.04
N GLY A 362 16.26 32.02 -2.34
CA GLY A 362 16.41 30.77 -3.09
C GLY A 362 17.53 29.83 -2.63
N ALA A 363 18.37 30.22 -1.67
CA ALA A 363 19.30 29.32 -1.01
C ALA A 363 18.67 28.48 0.12
N ALA A 364 17.41 28.74 0.49
CA ALA A 364 16.68 28.05 1.55
C ALA A 364 15.63 27.06 1.00
N GLU A 365 16.04 26.22 0.05
CA GLU A 365 15.22 25.28 -0.75
C GLU A 365 14.26 24.40 0.10
N ASP A 366 14.69 23.97 1.30
CA ASP A 366 13.88 23.15 2.22
C ASP A 366 12.61 23.85 2.77
N ASP A 367 12.55 25.19 2.80
CA ASP A 367 11.59 25.91 3.64
C ASP A 367 10.31 26.26 2.88
N ALA A 368 9.23 25.52 3.15
CA ALA A 368 7.91 25.75 2.58
C ALA A 368 7.35 27.18 2.80
N ARG A 369 7.89 27.95 3.76
CA ARG A 369 7.54 29.37 3.95
C ARG A 369 8.17 30.26 2.86
N VAL A 370 9.37 29.92 2.41
CA VAL A 370 10.06 30.59 1.30
C VAL A 370 9.35 30.28 -0.02
N VAL A 371 9.00 29.02 -0.28
CA VAL A 371 8.25 28.61 -1.48
C VAL A 371 6.94 29.40 -1.63
N ARG A 372 6.18 29.55 -0.54
CA ARG A 372 4.94 30.34 -0.53
C ARG A 372 5.17 31.84 -0.71
N LEU A 373 6.12 32.40 0.03
CA LEU A 373 6.48 33.81 -0.12
C LEU A 373 6.89 34.15 -1.57
N LEU A 374 7.61 33.25 -2.24
CA LEU A 374 7.98 33.42 -3.65
C LEU A 374 6.78 33.34 -4.59
N ALA A 375 5.79 32.48 -4.33
CA ALA A 375 4.53 32.44 -5.08
C ALA A 375 3.69 33.71 -4.86
N ASP A 376 3.57 34.18 -3.62
CA ASP A 376 2.88 35.42 -3.26
C ASP A 376 3.57 36.65 -3.89
N LEU A 377 4.91 36.68 -3.91
CA LEU A 377 5.70 37.70 -4.60
C LEU A 377 5.49 37.63 -6.12
N LEU A 378 5.53 36.45 -6.74
CA LEU A 378 5.30 36.30 -8.19
C LEU A 378 3.90 36.79 -8.62
N ASN A 379 2.90 36.64 -7.73
CA ASN A 379 1.55 37.14 -7.94
C ASN A 379 1.41 38.67 -7.78
N GLN A 380 2.32 39.33 -7.05
CA GLN A 380 2.23 40.77 -6.72
C GLN A 380 3.24 41.63 -7.48
N GLU A 381 4.39 41.07 -7.85
CA GLU A 381 5.53 41.76 -8.45
C GLU A 381 5.20 42.25 -9.88
N GLN A 382 5.76 43.40 -10.25
CA GLN A 382 5.54 44.05 -11.56
C GLN A 382 6.82 44.18 -12.38
N ASN A 383 7.99 44.04 -11.76
CA ASN A 383 9.28 44.14 -12.42
C ASN A 383 9.66 42.82 -13.13
N PRO A 384 9.84 42.80 -14.49
CA PRO A 384 10.20 41.59 -15.23
C PRO A 384 11.51 40.93 -14.74
N ALA A 385 12.50 41.71 -14.29
CA ALA A 385 13.77 41.16 -13.79
C ALA A 385 13.62 40.47 -12.43
N ALA A 386 12.70 40.94 -11.58
CA ALA A 386 12.37 40.27 -10.32
C ALA A 386 11.53 39.01 -10.56
N ILE A 387 10.56 39.08 -11.49
CA ILE A 387 9.74 37.95 -11.94
C ILE A 387 10.64 36.81 -12.48
N ALA A 388 11.59 37.11 -13.36
CA ALA A 388 12.54 36.13 -13.90
C ALA A 388 13.47 35.53 -12.83
N ALA A 389 13.86 36.31 -11.81
CA ALA A 389 14.65 35.79 -10.69
C ALA A 389 13.83 34.87 -9.78
N ILE A 390 12.54 35.14 -9.59
CA ILE A 390 11.64 34.22 -8.87
C ILE A 390 11.48 32.91 -9.66
N GLU A 391 11.35 32.98 -10.99
CA GLU A 391 11.31 31.79 -11.86
C GLU A 391 12.58 30.94 -11.70
N GLN A 392 13.77 31.54 -11.80
CA GLN A 392 15.05 30.85 -11.61
C GLN A 392 15.16 30.16 -10.24
N VAL A 393 14.63 30.79 -9.19
CA VAL A 393 14.57 30.19 -7.85
C VAL A 393 13.60 29.02 -7.81
N PHE A 394 12.41 29.12 -8.41
CA PHE A 394 11.47 28.00 -8.49
C PHE A 394 12.02 26.81 -9.28
N VAL A 395 12.69 27.06 -10.41
CA VAL A 395 13.36 26.01 -11.20
C VAL A 395 14.47 25.33 -10.39
N ARG A 396 15.20 26.06 -9.54
CA ARG A 396 16.20 25.50 -8.61
C ARG A 396 15.58 24.73 -7.43
N ILE A 397 14.42 25.15 -6.93
CA ILE A 397 13.65 24.43 -5.89
C ILE A 397 13.06 23.11 -6.44
N GLY A 398 12.88 23.02 -7.77
CA GLY A 398 12.45 21.81 -8.45
C GLY A 398 11.04 21.36 -8.06
N THR A 399 10.81 20.05 -8.03
CA THR A 399 9.48 19.45 -7.79
C THR A 399 8.78 19.91 -6.50
N VAL A 400 9.53 20.37 -5.48
CA VAL A 400 8.98 20.89 -4.21
C VAL A 400 8.13 22.16 -4.44
N GLY A 401 8.49 22.99 -5.43
CA GLY A 401 7.79 24.24 -5.74
C GLY A 401 6.47 24.06 -6.50
N LEU A 402 6.29 22.94 -7.21
CA LEU A 402 5.18 22.74 -8.16
C LEU A 402 3.80 22.89 -7.53
N SER A 403 3.59 22.46 -6.28
CA SER A 403 2.27 22.52 -5.65
C SER A 403 1.78 23.95 -5.33
N GLU A 404 2.68 24.91 -5.17
CA GLU A 404 2.30 26.33 -5.00
C GLU A 404 2.24 27.03 -6.37
N LEU A 405 3.10 26.66 -7.34
CA LEU A 405 2.99 27.10 -8.74
C LEU A 405 1.67 26.64 -9.40
N GLN A 406 1.20 25.42 -9.12
CA GLN A 406 -0.09 24.89 -9.58
C GLN A 406 -1.25 25.78 -9.10
N ARG A 407 -1.26 26.16 -7.82
CA ARG A 407 -2.27 27.06 -7.24
C ARG A 407 -2.22 28.44 -7.86
N LEU A 408 -1.03 28.99 -8.05
CA LEU A 408 -0.83 30.28 -8.70
C LEU A 408 -1.34 30.25 -10.15
N ASN A 409 -1.00 29.21 -10.90
CA ASN A 409 -1.46 28.99 -12.28
C ASN A 409 -2.99 28.89 -12.38
N GLN A 410 -3.63 28.11 -11.49
CA GLN A 410 -5.09 28.01 -11.40
C GLN A 410 -5.71 29.37 -11.04
N SER A 411 -5.15 30.09 -10.07
CA SER A 411 -5.66 31.40 -9.64
C SER A 411 -5.56 32.47 -10.74
N LEU A 412 -4.40 32.56 -11.41
CA LEU A 412 -4.17 33.49 -12.52
C LEU A 412 -5.06 33.14 -13.73
N SER A 413 -5.30 31.85 -13.99
CA SER A 413 -6.22 31.43 -15.05
C SER A 413 -7.66 31.84 -14.77
N GLN A 414 -8.14 31.67 -13.53
CA GLN A 414 -9.48 32.11 -13.10
C GLN A 414 -9.61 33.64 -13.05
N GLN A 415 -8.51 34.36 -12.83
CA GLN A 415 -8.49 35.82 -12.91
C GLN A 415 -8.59 36.27 -14.38
N LEU A 416 -7.76 35.72 -15.26
CA LEU A 416 -7.75 36.01 -16.69
C LEU A 416 -9.10 35.71 -17.38
N GLU A 417 -9.79 34.65 -16.95
CA GLU A 417 -11.13 34.31 -17.46
C GLU A 417 -12.21 35.32 -17.07
N LYS A 418 -12.10 35.95 -15.89
CA LYS A 418 -12.99 37.04 -15.45
C LYS A 418 -12.65 38.35 -16.17
N GLU A 419 -11.38 38.72 -16.16
CA GLU A 419 -10.87 39.94 -16.80
C GLU A 419 -11.07 39.95 -18.32
N ARG A 420 -11.25 38.78 -18.96
CA ARG A 420 -11.65 38.69 -20.37
C ARG A 420 -12.94 39.46 -20.71
N TYR A 421 -13.80 39.73 -19.73
CA TYR A 421 -15.07 40.45 -19.89
C TYR A 421 -15.07 41.83 -19.22
N ASP A 422 -13.94 42.27 -18.64
CA ASP A 422 -13.80 43.56 -17.95
C ASP A 422 -12.66 44.40 -18.58
N VAL A 423 -12.68 45.72 -18.38
CA VAL A 423 -12.28 46.65 -19.46
C VAL A 423 -10.83 47.14 -19.39
N ASP A 424 -10.01 46.74 -18.41
CA ASP A 424 -8.61 47.21 -18.29
C ASP A 424 -7.60 46.36 -19.12
N PRO A 425 -7.04 46.88 -20.22
CA PRO A 425 -6.13 46.12 -21.08
C PRO A 425 -4.69 46.01 -20.53
N GLN A 426 -4.35 46.74 -19.47
CA GLN A 426 -3.03 46.67 -18.82
C GLN A 426 -3.02 45.58 -17.73
N GLN A 427 -4.09 45.49 -16.93
CA GLN A 427 -4.23 44.41 -15.94
C GLN A 427 -4.28 43.04 -16.62
N TYR A 428 -5.09 42.90 -17.67
CA TYR A 428 -5.17 41.67 -18.47
C TYR A 428 -3.78 41.19 -18.95
N LYS A 429 -2.95 42.11 -19.47
CA LYS A 429 -1.59 41.82 -19.94
C LYS A 429 -0.64 41.42 -18.83
N LEU A 430 -0.71 42.07 -17.66
CA LEU A 430 0.09 41.71 -16.50
C LEU A 430 -0.26 40.31 -15.98
N VAL A 431 -1.55 39.94 -15.99
CA VAL A 431 -2.01 38.59 -15.65
C VAL A 431 -1.56 37.56 -16.70
N GLN A 432 -1.64 37.86 -18.00
CA GLN A 432 -1.07 37.02 -19.08
C GLN A 432 0.43 36.76 -18.85
N GLN A 433 1.22 37.81 -18.56
CA GLN A 433 2.67 37.69 -18.35
C GLN A 433 3.01 36.86 -17.12
N ARG A 434 2.34 37.08 -15.98
CA ARG A 434 2.52 36.26 -14.77
C ARG A 434 2.13 34.80 -15.01
N LEU A 435 1.04 34.55 -15.74
CA LEU A 435 0.62 33.19 -16.10
C LEU A 435 1.64 32.53 -17.04
N ALA A 436 2.18 33.26 -18.02
CA ALA A 436 3.21 32.74 -18.92
C ALA A 436 4.50 32.36 -18.18
N VAL A 437 5.01 33.21 -17.28
CA VAL A 437 6.19 32.85 -16.46
C VAL A 437 5.88 31.67 -15.52
N THR A 438 4.68 31.59 -14.96
CA THR A 438 4.26 30.43 -14.16
C THR A 438 4.20 29.14 -15.01
N LYS A 439 3.75 29.22 -16.27
CA LYS A 439 3.77 28.11 -17.24
C LYS A 439 5.21 27.68 -17.57
N VAL A 440 6.12 28.64 -17.81
CA VAL A 440 7.54 28.39 -18.09
C VAL A 440 8.24 27.75 -16.89
N ALA A 441 8.02 28.24 -15.67
CA ALA A 441 8.57 27.63 -14.44
C ALA A 441 8.16 26.15 -14.31
N ILE A 442 6.88 25.83 -14.52
CA ILE A 442 6.38 24.44 -14.46
C ILE A 442 7.02 23.58 -15.56
N ALA A 443 7.10 24.07 -16.80
CA ALA A 443 7.74 23.35 -17.91
C ALA A 443 9.25 23.10 -17.69
N ASN A 444 9.97 24.10 -17.16
CA ASN A 444 11.39 23.99 -16.83
C ASN A 444 11.64 22.98 -15.71
N ILE A 445 10.77 22.91 -14.68
CA ILE A 445 10.87 21.87 -13.65
C ILE A 445 10.57 20.49 -14.24
N LEU A 446 9.52 20.33 -15.05
CA LEU A 446 9.14 19.04 -15.65
C LEU A 446 10.21 18.47 -16.59
N THR A 447 10.93 19.31 -17.32
CA THR A 447 12.04 18.88 -18.18
C THR A 447 13.28 18.48 -17.39
N LEU A 448 13.68 19.29 -16.40
CA LEU A 448 14.90 19.08 -15.62
C LEU A 448 14.78 17.95 -14.57
N ASP A 449 13.68 17.90 -13.81
CA ASP A 449 13.45 16.92 -12.74
C ASP A 449 12.76 15.63 -13.22
N SER A 450 12.77 15.34 -14.52
CA SER A 450 12.04 14.22 -15.17
C SER A 450 12.16 12.85 -14.46
N ASN A 451 13.30 12.54 -13.83
CA ASN A 451 13.50 11.28 -13.07
C ASN A 451 12.80 11.23 -11.69
N ASN A 452 12.25 12.34 -11.21
CA ASN A 452 11.69 12.50 -9.86
C ASN A 452 10.20 12.90 -9.87
N LEU A 453 9.50 12.75 -11.00
CA LEU A 453 8.14 13.26 -11.17
C LEU A 453 7.00 12.38 -10.60
N LYS A 454 7.33 11.26 -9.96
CA LYS A 454 6.35 10.27 -9.50
C LYS A 454 5.41 10.83 -8.42
N ALA A 455 4.10 10.76 -8.66
CA ALA A 455 3.02 11.25 -7.80
C ALA A 455 2.95 12.78 -7.61
N ILE A 456 3.28 13.54 -8.66
CA ILE A 456 3.03 14.99 -8.74
C ILE A 456 1.56 15.26 -9.16
N ASP A 457 0.96 16.29 -8.56
CA ASP A 457 -0.35 16.82 -8.95
C ASP A 457 -0.18 18.09 -9.80
N LEU A 458 -0.66 18.03 -11.04
CA LEU A 458 -0.85 19.14 -11.97
C LEU A 458 -2.29 19.17 -12.51
N SER A 459 -3.25 18.59 -11.78
CA SER A 459 -4.66 18.63 -12.13
C SER A 459 -5.14 20.08 -12.32
N ARG A 460 -5.99 20.31 -13.33
CA ARG A 460 -6.56 21.62 -13.70
C ARG A 460 -5.53 22.74 -13.93
N THR A 461 -4.26 22.42 -14.16
CA THR A 461 -3.23 23.41 -14.53
C THR A 461 -3.44 23.84 -15.97
N ASN A 462 -3.36 25.14 -16.24
CA ASN A 462 -3.31 25.68 -17.58
C ASN A 462 -1.86 25.73 -18.04
N LEU A 463 -1.48 24.82 -18.94
CA LEU A 463 -0.21 24.80 -19.68
C LEU A 463 -0.48 24.87 -21.20
N SER A 464 -1.61 25.46 -21.62
CA SER A 464 -1.94 25.61 -23.04
C SER A 464 -0.88 26.41 -23.79
N GLN A 465 -0.71 26.14 -25.09
CA GLN A 465 -0.01 27.05 -25.98
C GLN A 465 -0.63 28.46 -25.90
N SER A 466 0.22 29.47 -26.10
CA SER A 466 -0.14 30.89 -26.18
C SER A 466 0.59 31.50 -27.37
N THR A 467 -0.19 32.03 -28.31
CA THR A 467 0.31 32.67 -29.54
C THR A 467 0.32 34.20 -29.45
N ASP A 468 0.03 34.76 -28.28
CA ASP A 468 0.13 36.21 -28.06
C ASP A 468 1.60 36.63 -28.04
N THR A 469 1.96 37.58 -28.91
CA THR A 469 3.29 38.19 -29.03
C THR A 469 3.91 38.66 -27.71
N GLN A 470 3.11 39.01 -26.70
CA GLN A 470 3.59 39.52 -25.40
C GLN A 470 3.69 38.43 -24.33
N ALA A 471 3.23 37.20 -24.62
CA ALA A 471 3.13 36.09 -23.69
C ALA A 471 3.25 34.73 -24.43
N LEU A 472 4.20 34.62 -25.35
CA LEU A 472 4.42 33.42 -26.15
C LEU A 472 4.82 32.24 -25.26
N PHE A 473 4.12 31.12 -25.41
CA PHE A 473 4.42 29.88 -24.69
C PHE A 473 4.00 28.67 -25.52
N ALA A 474 4.83 27.62 -25.53
CA ALA A 474 4.47 26.29 -25.99
C ALA A 474 5.04 25.28 -24.99
N LEU A 475 4.25 24.31 -24.57
CA LEU A 475 4.71 23.24 -23.70
C LEU A 475 5.46 22.22 -24.55
N VAL A 476 6.76 22.05 -24.33
CA VAL A 476 7.60 21.04 -25.00
C VAL A 476 8.15 20.11 -23.94
N LEU A 477 7.68 18.86 -23.98
CA LEU A 477 7.94 17.80 -23.01
C LEU A 477 8.14 16.48 -23.78
N ASP A 478 9.05 16.47 -24.75
CA ASP A 478 9.34 15.32 -25.60
C ASP A 478 10.37 14.38 -24.96
N ASN A 479 10.20 13.07 -25.15
CA ASN A 479 11.07 11.98 -24.70
C ASN A 479 11.33 11.90 -23.17
N ILE A 480 10.47 12.51 -22.34
CA ILE A 480 10.59 12.48 -20.87
C ILE A 480 9.76 11.37 -20.21
N ASP A 481 9.88 11.24 -18.89
CA ASP A 481 9.08 10.35 -18.05
C ASP A 481 8.05 11.17 -17.24
N LEU A 482 6.77 11.01 -17.56
CA LEU A 482 5.62 11.58 -16.85
C LEU A 482 4.82 10.50 -16.10
N SER A 483 5.42 9.33 -15.85
CA SER A 483 4.74 8.23 -15.15
C SER A 483 4.36 8.62 -13.71
N GLY A 484 3.09 8.42 -13.39
CA GLY A 484 2.53 8.78 -12.08
C GLY A 484 2.22 10.27 -11.89
N VAL A 485 2.25 11.11 -12.95
CA VAL A 485 1.80 12.51 -12.86
C VAL A 485 0.29 12.60 -13.09
N ASN A 486 -0.40 13.32 -12.20
CA ASN A 486 -1.83 13.62 -12.33
C ASN A 486 -2.03 14.93 -13.11
N PHE A 487 -2.60 14.83 -14.31
CA PHE A 487 -3.00 15.93 -15.19
C PHE A 487 -4.53 16.04 -15.32
N GLN A 488 -5.32 15.47 -14.39
CA GLN A 488 -6.78 15.44 -14.48
C GLN A 488 -7.37 16.84 -14.71
N GLY A 489 -8.09 17.02 -15.82
CA GLY A 489 -8.66 18.32 -16.22
C GLY A 489 -7.65 19.43 -16.54
N ALA A 490 -6.36 19.14 -16.69
CA ALA A 490 -5.35 20.12 -17.10
C ALA A 490 -5.51 20.52 -18.57
N ASN A 491 -5.16 21.76 -18.92
CA ASN A 491 -5.14 22.21 -20.31
C ASN A 491 -3.70 22.13 -20.85
N LEU A 492 -3.50 21.26 -21.83
CA LEU A 492 -2.27 20.92 -22.53
C LEU A 492 -2.42 21.17 -24.05
N THR A 493 -3.35 22.05 -24.46
CA THR A 493 -3.66 22.36 -25.87
C THR A 493 -2.39 22.80 -26.61
N GLY A 494 -2.08 22.18 -27.74
CA GLY A 494 -0.89 22.50 -28.54
C GLY A 494 0.45 22.13 -27.89
N ALA A 495 0.47 21.25 -26.88
CA ALA A 495 1.71 20.73 -26.31
C ALA A 495 2.43 19.73 -27.23
N SER A 496 3.75 19.67 -27.15
CA SER A 496 4.56 18.58 -27.70
C SER A 496 4.95 17.60 -26.59
N LEU A 497 4.62 16.33 -26.81
CA LEU A 497 4.79 15.19 -25.91
C LEU A 497 5.28 13.96 -26.72
N GLU A 498 6.11 14.20 -27.74
CA GLU A 498 6.61 13.18 -28.67
C GLU A 498 7.49 12.16 -27.94
N GLY A 499 7.25 10.86 -28.14
CA GLY A 499 7.99 9.77 -27.49
C GLY A 499 7.85 9.67 -25.96
N THR A 500 7.11 10.59 -25.31
CA THR A 500 7.06 10.70 -23.85
C THR A 500 6.30 9.57 -23.19
N ARG A 501 6.79 9.15 -22.02
CA ARG A 501 6.31 7.96 -21.31
C ARG A 501 5.39 8.35 -20.15
N PHE A 502 4.14 7.95 -20.23
CA PHE A 502 3.11 8.14 -19.20
C PHE A 502 2.88 6.89 -18.34
N TRP A 503 3.54 5.79 -18.69
CA TRP A 503 3.63 4.55 -17.92
C TRP A 503 5.10 4.23 -17.64
N GLY A 504 5.39 3.82 -16.40
CA GLY A 504 6.74 3.55 -15.93
C GLY A 504 6.76 2.63 -14.72
N ALA A 505 7.96 2.13 -14.40
CA ALA A 505 8.16 1.17 -13.32
C ALA A 505 7.73 1.73 -11.95
N GLY A 506 7.43 0.83 -10.99
CA GLY A 506 6.96 1.21 -9.67
C GLY A 506 8.03 1.77 -8.72
N LYS A 507 7.97 1.35 -7.46
CA LYS A 507 9.03 1.53 -6.44
C LYS A 507 9.96 0.32 -6.37
N ASP A 508 9.54 -0.82 -6.90
CA ASP A 508 10.37 -2.01 -7.10
C ASP A 508 11.40 -1.85 -8.24
N GLY A 509 11.11 -1.00 -9.23
CA GLY A 509 11.93 -0.81 -10.43
C GLY A 509 11.61 -1.77 -11.57
N HIS A 510 10.50 -2.52 -11.49
CA HIS A 510 10.03 -3.41 -12.54
C HIS A 510 8.76 -2.86 -13.23
N LEU A 511 8.41 -3.44 -14.38
CA LEU A 511 7.23 -3.11 -15.18
C LEU A 511 6.28 -4.30 -15.20
N GLY A 512 4.97 -4.04 -15.20
CA GLY A 512 3.95 -5.07 -15.13
C GLY A 512 3.74 -5.60 -13.70
N THR A 513 4.16 -4.85 -12.67
CA THR A 513 3.91 -5.16 -11.26
C THR A 513 2.77 -4.32 -10.71
N PHE A 514 2.34 -4.60 -9.46
CA PHE A 514 1.14 -3.99 -8.89
C PHE A 514 1.34 -2.52 -8.45
N ASP A 515 2.58 -2.03 -8.42
CA ASP A 515 2.94 -0.66 -8.08
C ASP A 515 3.51 0.14 -9.27
N ASP A 516 3.37 -0.38 -10.51
CA ASP A 516 3.52 0.35 -11.77
C ASP A 516 2.92 1.76 -11.67
N SER A 517 3.63 2.75 -12.23
CA SER A 517 3.22 4.16 -12.18
C SER A 517 2.54 4.57 -13.49
N PHE A 518 1.27 4.96 -13.39
CA PHE A 518 0.44 5.41 -14.50
C PHE A 518 0.09 6.89 -14.30
N ALA A 519 0.19 7.69 -15.36
CA ALA A 519 -0.35 9.05 -15.36
C ALA A 519 -1.89 9.03 -15.40
N ASP A 520 -2.51 10.13 -14.96
CA ASP A 520 -3.96 10.38 -15.15
C ASP A 520 -4.15 11.63 -16.03
N LEU A 521 -4.65 11.45 -17.25
CA LEU A 521 -4.99 12.50 -18.22
C LEU A 521 -6.51 12.72 -18.31
N SER A 522 -7.31 12.14 -17.40
CA SER A 522 -8.77 12.13 -17.51
C SER A 522 -9.35 13.55 -17.53
N GLY A 523 -10.18 13.83 -18.53
CA GLY A 523 -10.79 15.15 -18.76
C GLY A 523 -9.80 16.26 -19.15
N ALA A 524 -8.51 15.97 -19.35
CA ALA A 524 -7.54 16.95 -19.82
C ALA A 524 -7.86 17.44 -21.24
N ASP A 525 -7.39 18.65 -21.58
CA ASP A 525 -7.51 19.21 -22.92
C ASP A 525 -6.18 19.13 -23.66
N LEU A 526 -6.05 18.13 -24.54
CA LEU A 526 -4.91 17.85 -25.42
C LEU A 526 -5.27 18.13 -26.89
N LYS A 527 -6.20 19.07 -27.14
CA LYS A 527 -6.52 19.55 -28.50
C LYS A 527 -5.23 20.00 -29.21
N GLU A 528 -5.07 19.59 -30.47
CA GLU A 528 -3.92 19.94 -31.32
C GLU A 528 -2.53 19.57 -30.74
N ALA A 529 -2.47 18.75 -29.68
CA ALA A 529 -1.20 18.30 -29.10
C ALA A 529 -0.52 17.22 -29.96
N SER A 530 0.82 17.22 -29.96
CA SER A 530 1.63 16.13 -30.52
C SER A 530 1.95 15.10 -29.44
N LEU A 531 1.59 13.86 -29.70
CA LEU A 531 1.80 12.65 -28.90
C LEU A 531 2.36 11.53 -29.81
N GLU A 532 3.04 11.89 -30.90
CA GLU A 532 3.61 10.92 -31.86
C GLU A 532 4.62 10.02 -31.14
N GLY A 533 4.48 8.69 -31.30
CA GLY A 533 5.28 7.68 -30.60
C GLY A 533 5.13 7.62 -29.07
N ALA A 534 4.24 8.40 -28.44
CA ALA A 534 4.11 8.46 -26.99
C ALA A 534 3.67 7.11 -26.37
N VAL A 535 4.16 6.82 -25.17
CA VAL A 535 3.90 5.56 -24.45
C VAL A 535 2.83 5.76 -23.39
N LEU A 536 1.59 5.40 -23.74
CA LEU A 536 0.35 5.66 -23.02
C LEU A 536 -0.33 4.36 -22.55
N ASN A 537 0.44 3.28 -22.35
CA ASN A 537 -0.09 1.97 -21.98
C ASN A 537 -0.82 2.00 -20.62
N ASN A 538 -2.04 1.46 -20.57
CA ASN A 538 -2.89 1.41 -19.38
C ASN A 538 -3.22 2.79 -18.75
N VAL A 539 -2.93 3.91 -19.44
CA VAL A 539 -3.15 5.27 -18.93
C VAL A 539 -4.65 5.61 -18.89
N SER A 540 -5.07 6.36 -17.87
CA SER A 540 -6.43 6.91 -17.81
C SER A 540 -6.52 8.18 -18.64
N MET A 541 -7.41 8.19 -19.63
CA MET A 541 -7.68 9.26 -20.59
C MET A 541 -9.20 9.43 -20.78
N GLU A 542 -9.98 9.17 -19.71
CA GLU A 542 -11.43 9.20 -19.77
C GLU A 542 -11.95 10.63 -19.98
N ASN A 543 -12.85 10.83 -20.93
CA ASN A 543 -13.41 12.13 -21.33
C ASN A 543 -12.36 13.17 -21.81
N THR A 544 -11.11 12.77 -22.04
CA THR A 544 -10.03 13.65 -22.53
C THR A 544 -10.35 14.22 -23.91
N ASN A 545 -10.01 15.48 -24.14
CA ASN A 545 -10.16 16.13 -25.43
C ASN A 545 -8.86 15.97 -26.25
N LEU A 546 -8.95 15.32 -27.40
CA LEU A 546 -7.85 15.00 -28.32
C LEU A 546 -8.18 15.43 -29.76
N ILE A 547 -9.07 16.42 -29.92
CA ILE A 547 -9.51 16.93 -31.22
C ILE A 547 -8.28 17.47 -31.98
N HIS A 548 -8.09 17.03 -33.22
CA HIS A 548 -6.91 17.32 -34.05
C HIS A 548 -5.54 16.92 -33.46
N ALA A 549 -5.48 16.12 -32.37
CA ALA A 549 -4.22 15.65 -31.81
C ALA A 549 -3.50 14.67 -32.76
N ILE A 550 -2.17 14.60 -32.65
CA ILE A 550 -1.32 13.69 -33.43
C ILE A 550 -0.83 12.57 -32.50
N LEU A 551 -1.41 11.38 -32.65
CA LEU A 551 -1.13 10.15 -31.91
C LEU A 551 -0.53 9.06 -32.84
N ASN A 552 0.07 9.46 -33.96
CA ASN A 552 0.72 8.54 -34.89
C ASN A 552 1.70 7.63 -34.14
N ARG A 553 1.64 6.31 -34.40
CA ARG A 553 2.50 5.29 -33.77
C ARG A 553 2.49 5.29 -32.23
N ALA A 554 1.60 6.03 -31.57
CA ALA A 554 1.49 6.06 -30.11
C ALA A 554 1.02 4.71 -29.58
N ASN A 555 1.51 4.33 -28.40
CA ASN A 555 1.20 3.05 -27.77
C ASN A 555 0.16 3.27 -26.66
N LEU A 556 -1.11 3.22 -27.03
CA LEU A 556 -2.32 3.38 -26.21
C LEU A 556 -2.86 2.02 -25.70
N SER A 557 -2.04 0.96 -25.68
CA SER A 557 -2.54 -0.39 -25.40
C SER A 557 -3.12 -0.48 -23.99
N GLN A 558 -4.31 -1.08 -23.88
CA GLN A 558 -5.09 -1.17 -22.63
C GLN A 558 -5.46 0.18 -21.97
N ALA A 559 -5.29 1.34 -22.64
CA ALA A 559 -5.68 2.64 -22.10
C ALA A 559 -7.21 2.79 -21.93
N SER A 560 -7.66 3.57 -20.94
CA SER A 560 -9.07 3.95 -20.80
C SER A 560 -9.32 5.30 -21.49
N LEU A 561 -10.07 5.27 -22.57
CA LEU A 561 -10.44 6.40 -23.44
C LEU A 561 -11.97 6.58 -23.48
N THR A 562 -12.68 6.10 -22.45
CA THR A 562 -14.15 6.15 -22.33
C THR A 562 -14.63 7.60 -22.48
N GLY A 563 -15.53 7.85 -23.45
CA GLY A 563 -16.03 9.20 -23.74
C GLY A 563 -15.02 10.21 -24.33
N ALA A 564 -13.81 9.78 -24.70
CA ALA A 564 -12.77 10.67 -25.23
C ALA A 564 -13.17 11.29 -26.59
N LYS A 565 -12.69 12.51 -26.85
CA LYS A 565 -13.00 13.29 -28.07
C LYS A 565 -11.79 13.29 -29.01
N LEU A 566 -11.72 12.30 -29.89
CA LEU A 566 -10.67 12.06 -30.89
C LEU A 566 -11.06 12.57 -32.29
N SER A 567 -12.09 13.41 -32.42
CA SER A 567 -12.59 13.87 -33.73
C SER A 567 -11.48 14.53 -34.55
N SER A 568 -11.27 14.05 -35.77
CA SER A 568 -10.21 14.50 -36.67
C SER A 568 -8.77 14.42 -36.10
N ALA A 569 -8.53 13.55 -35.11
CA ALA A 569 -7.19 13.18 -34.65
C ALA A 569 -6.49 12.24 -35.65
N LYS A 570 -5.16 12.22 -35.65
CA LYS A 570 -4.35 11.29 -36.44
C LYS A 570 -3.80 10.19 -35.54
N LEU A 571 -4.04 8.93 -35.87
CA LEU A 571 -3.61 7.75 -35.10
C LEU A 571 -2.95 6.73 -36.04
N ILE A 572 -2.24 7.19 -37.07
CA ILE A 572 -1.70 6.34 -38.13
C ILE A 572 -0.69 5.36 -37.53
N GLY A 573 -0.92 4.06 -37.72
CA GLY A 573 -0.11 2.99 -37.11
C GLY A 573 -0.09 2.96 -35.58
N ALA A 574 -1.03 3.64 -34.90
CA ALA A 574 -1.11 3.63 -33.43
C ALA A 574 -1.55 2.26 -32.89
N ASN A 575 -1.11 1.91 -31.68
CA ASN A 575 -1.48 0.66 -31.02
C ASN A 575 -2.50 0.92 -29.90
N LEU A 576 -3.77 0.63 -30.15
CA LEU A 576 -4.88 0.70 -29.20
C LEU A 576 -5.37 -0.70 -28.79
N GLN A 577 -4.56 -1.76 -28.95
CA GLN A 577 -4.92 -3.14 -28.60
C GLN A 577 -5.50 -3.20 -27.18
N GLN A 578 -6.68 -3.81 -27.04
CA GLN A 578 -7.40 -3.97 -25.76
C GLN A 578 -7.73 -2.66 -25.01
N ALA A 579 -7.58 -1.49 -25.64
CA ALA A 579 -8.03 -0.21 -25.06
C ALA A 579 -9.57 -0.14 -24.97
N THR A 580 -10.08 0.80 -24.18
CA THR A 580 -11.53 1.06 -24.03
C THR A 580 -11.89 2.44 -24.53
N LEU A 581 -12.51 2.52 -25.70
CA LEU A 581 -13.03 3.71 -26.38
C LEU A 581 -14.57 3.72 -26.36
N GLU A 582 -15.18 3.23 -25.28
CA GLU A 582 -16.64 3.17 -25.15
C GLU A 582 -17.25 4.59 -25.17
N ASN A 583 -18.26 4.79 -26.02
CA ASN A 583 -18.89 6.09 -26.32
C ASN A 583 -17.93 7.21 -26.76
N ALA A 584 -16.70 6.88 -27.21
CA ALA A 584 -15.74 7.87 -27.70
C ALA A 584 -16.16 8.43 -29.08
N SER A 585 -15.76 9.68 -29.36
CA SER A 585 -16.01 10.35 -30.65
C SER A 585 -14.74 10.39 -31.47
N LEU A 586 -14.66 9.57 -32.52
CA LEU A 586 -13.54 9.52 -33.48
C LEU A 586 -13.91 10.13 -34.85
N THR A 587 -14.97 10.93 -34.93
CA THR A 587 -15.54 11.38 -36.21
C THR A 587 -14.50 12.13 -37.06
N GLY A 588 -14.26 11.64 -38.28
CA GLY A 588 -13.24 12.16 -39.20
C GLY A 588 -11.78 11.88 -38.82
N ALA A 589 -11.51 11.01 -37.83
CA ALA A 589 -10.15 10.63 -37.44
C ALA A 589 -9.48 9.68 -38.46
N ASP A 590 -8.16 9.57 -38.37
CA ASP A 590 -7.34 8.69 -39.21
C ASP A 590 -6.74 7.55 -38.37
N LEU A 591 -7.31 6.36 -38.51
CA LEU A 591 -6.88 5.07 -37.93
C LEU A 591 -6.10 4.20 -38.94
N THR A 592 -5.61 4.75 -40.05
CA THR A 592 -4.93 3.98 -41.12
C THR A 592 -3.78 3.14 -40.53
N GLU A 593 -3.76 1.84 -40.84
CA GLU A 593 -2.83 0.82 -40.31
C GLU A 593 -2.79 0.65 -38.77
N ALA A 594 -3.69 1.30 -38.01
CA ALA A 594 -3.72 1.18 -36.55
C ALA A 594 -4.14 -0.22 -36.07
N ASN A 595 -3.70 -0.59 -34.85
CA ASN A 595 -4.06 -1.84 -34.19
C ASN A 595 -5.12 -1.61 -33.10
N LEU A 596 -6.34 -2.05 -33.35
CA LEU A 596 -7.49 -2.05 -32.44
C LEU A 596 -8.01 -3.49 -32.18
N THR A 597 -7.11 -4.48 -32.22
CA THR A 597 -7.42 -5.87 -31.87
C THR A 597 -7.95 -5.96 -30.43
N LYS A 598 -9.11 -6.59 -30.25
CA LYS A 598 -9.84 -6.77 -28.96
C LYS A 598 -10.21 -5.47 -28.23
N THR A 599 -10.16 -4.32 -28.90
CA THR A 599 -10.53 -3.02 -28.34
C THR A 599 -12.05 -2.90 -28.12
N ASN A 600 -12.48 -2.26 -27.03
CA ASN A 600 -13.89 -1.91 -26.82
C ASN A 600 -14.21 -0.56 -27.48
N LEU A 601 -15.16 -0.54 -28.40
CA LEU A 601 -15.64 0.61 -29.17
C LEU A 601 -17.19 0.65 -29.14
N HIS A 602 -17.80 0.12 -28.07
CA HIS A 602 -19.24 0.11 -27.89
C HIS A 602 -19.80 1.55 -27.94
N GLY A 603 -20.82 1.79 -28.78
CA GLY A 603 -21.44 3.11 -28.92
C GLY A 603 -20.57 4.22 -29.53
N ALA A 604 -19.35 3.91 -29.98
CA ALA A 604 -18.41 4.91 -30.48
C ALA A 604 -18.85 5.54 -31.83
N LEU A 605 -18.51 6.83 -32.02
CA LEU A 605 -18.87 7.64 -33.19
C LEU A 605 -17.70 7.78 -34.16
N LEU A 606 -17.61 6.87 -35.13
CA LEU A 606 -16.55 6.72 -36.13
C LEU A 606 -16.99 7.15 -37.55
N GLY A 607 -17.97 8.05 -37.65
CA GLY A 607 -18.42 8.58 -38.93
C GLY A 607 -17.28 9.26 -39.71
N ARG A 608 -17.17 8.98 -41.01
CA ARG A 608 -16.14 9.51 -41.93
C ARG A 608 -14.68 9.24 -41.50
N VAL A 609 -14.43 8.22 -40.68
CA VAL A 609 -13.07 7.79 -40.31
C VAL A 609 -12.34 7.19 -41.52
N SER A 610 -11.02 7.44 -41.62
CA SER A 610 -10.12 6.59 -42.41
C SER A 610 -9.64 5.45 -41.53
N ALA A 611 -9.93 4.21 -41.91
CA ALA A 611 -9.51 2.98 -41.23
C ALA A 611 -9.04 1.94 -42.26
N VAL A 612 -8.25 2.41 -43.23
CA VAL A 612 -7.65 1.58 -44.28
C VAL A 612 -6.58 0.67 -43.67
N GLY A 613 -6.66 -0.64 -43.93
CA GLY A 613 -5.72 -1.65 -43.41
C GLY A 613 -5.75 -1.88 -41.89
N THR A 614 -6.62 -1.20 -41.15
CA THR A 614 -6.72 -1.23 -39.68
C THR A 614 -7.04 -2.62 -39.15
N GLN A 615 -6.36 -3.04 -38.08
CA GLN A 615 -6.63 -4.32 -37.41
C GLN A 615 -7.72 -4.14 -36.34
N LEU A 616 -8.81 -4.89 -36.44
CA LEU A 616 -9.97 -4.82 -35.53
C LEU A 616 -10.42 -6.25 -35.12
N GLU A 617 -9.49 -7.23 -35.12
CA GLU A 617 -9.84 -8.63 -34.80
C GLU A 617 -10.45 -8.73 -33.40
N SER A 618 -11.61 -9.38 -33.30
CA SER A 618 -12.35 -9.58 -32.04
C SER A 618 -12.70 -8.28 -31.28
N ALA A 619 -12.65 -7.12 -31.94
CA ALA A 619 -13.07 -5.85 -31.36
C ALA A 619 -14.58 -5.84 -31.03
N ASP A 620 -14.97 -5.03 -30.04
CA ASP A 620 -16.38 -4.87 -29.66
C ASP A 620 -16.92 -3.54 -30.21
N LEU A 621 -17.69 -3.62 -31.29
CA LEU A 621 -18.17 -2.50 -32.10
C LEU A 621 -19.70 -2.38 -32.05
N ARG A 622 -20.34 -2.98 -31.05
CA ARG A 622 -21.80 -2.99 -30.89
C ARG A 622 -22.34 -1.57 -30.84
N VAL A 623 -23.38 -1.28 -31.63
CA VAL A 623 -24.05 0.04 -31.70
C VAL A 623 -23.10 1.19 -32.09
N SER A 624 -21.94 0.92 -32.69
CA SER A 624 -21.05 1.97 -33.22
C SER A 624 -21.56 2.57 -34.54
N ASP A 625 -21.26 3.85 -34.79
CA ASP A 625 -21.67 4.58 -36.00
C ASP A 625 -20.47 4.85 -36.91
N TRP A 626 -20.45 4.22 -38.09
CA TRP A 626 -19.35 4.27 -39.05
C TRP A 626 -19.72 5.02 -40.34
N ARG A 627 -20.84 5.75 -40.37
CA ARG A 627 -21.39 6.36 -41.60
C ARG A 627 -20.34 7.09 -42.46
N GLY A 628 -20.20 6.67 -43.71
CA GLY A 628 -19.27 7.27 -44.67
C GLY A 628 -17.77 7.06 -44.37
N ALA A 629 -17.40 6.12 -43.49
CA ALA A 629 -16.01 5.75 -43.24
C ALA A 629 -15.42 4.88 -44.36
N ASP A 630 -14.09 4.89 -44.49
CA ASP A 630 -13.34 3.96 -45.33
C ASP A 630 -12.63 2.91 -44.46
N LEU A 631 -13.01 1.65 -44.65
CA LEU A 631 -12.52 0.47 -43.94
C LEU A 631 -11.87 -0.53 -44.92
N SER A 632 -11.42 -0.04 -46.09
CA SER A 632 -10.84 -0.87 -47.15
C SER A 632 -9.64 -1.67 -46.63
N GLY A 633 -9.65 -2.99 -46.85
CA GLY A 633 -8.63 -3.93 -46.38
C GLY A 633 -8.57 -4.13 -44.86
N ALA A 634 -9.47 -3.53 -44.06
CA ALA A 634 -9.46 -3.69 -42.60
C ALA A 634 -9.79 -5.12 -42.16
N ASN A 635 -9.23 -5.55 -41.03
CA ASN A 635 -9.43 -6.88 -40.46
C ASN A 635 -10.44 -6.86 -39.31
N LEU A 636 -11.72 -7.07 -39.63
CA LEU A 636 -12.86 -7.15 -38.70
C LEU A 636 -13.24 -8.59 -38.35
N SER A 637 -12.32 -9.56 -38.51
CA SER A 637 -12.60 -10.95 -38.22
C SER A 637 -12.96 -11.17 -36.74
N ARG A 638 -13.98 -12.01 -36.48
CA ARG A 638 -14.56 -12.29 -35.14
C ARG A 638 -15.11 -11.06 -34.38
N ALA A 639 -15.11 -9.87 -34.97
CA ALA A 639 -15.55 -8.65 -34.29
C ALA A 639 -17.08 -8.64 -34.05
N LYS A 640 -17.51 -7.92 -33.00
CA LYS A 640 -18.92 -7.83 -32.57
C LYS A 640 -19.54 -6.54 -33.09
N LEU A 641 -20.30 -6.59 -34.17
CA LEU A 641 -20.88 -5.42 -34.86
C LEU A 641 -22.40 -5.35 -34.75
N GLN A 642 -23.00 -5.92 -33.68
CA GLN A 642 -24.45 -5.95 -33.56
C GLN A 642 -25.06 -4.54 -33.53
N ASN A 643 -26.02 -4.31 -34.41
CA ASN A 643 -26.67 -3.02 -34.66
C ASN A 643 -25.69 -1.87 -35.00
N ALA A 644 -24.48 -2.16 -35.50
CA ALA A 644 -23.55 -1.14 -35.97
C ALA A 644 -24.04 -0.53 -37.30
N ASN A 645 -23.75 0.76 -37.49
CA ASN A 645 -24.21 1.53 -38.66
C ASN A 645 -23.07 1.75 -39.67
N LEU A 646 -22.92 0.83 -40.61
CA LEU A 646 -21.94 0.85 -41.71
C LEU A 646 -22.55 1.44 -42.99
N SER A 647 -23.54 2.32 -42.89
CA SER A 647 -24.19 2.91 -44.07
C SER A 647 -23.23 3.85 -44.82
N ASP A 648 -23.29 3.82 -46.15
CA ASP A 648 -22.46 4.61 -47.06
C ASP A 648 -20.94 4.38 -46.89
N THR A 649 -20.52 3.25 -46.29
CA THR A 649 -19.11 2.90 -46.05
C THR A 649 -18.42 2.26 -47.25
N ARG A 650 -17.09 2.41 -47.30
CA ARG A 650 -16.22 1.64 -48.20
C ARG A 650 -15.65 0.46 -47.41
N LEU A 651 -15.99 -0.77 -47.79
CA LEU A 651 -15.60 -2.02 -47.16
C LEU A 651 -14.82 -2.92 -48.16
N ALA A 652 -14.09 -2.28 -49.07
CA ALA A 652 -13.44 -2.96 -50.18
C ALA A 652 -12.30 -3.85 -49.68
N GLY A 653 -12.45 -5.17 -49.82
CA GLY A 653 -11.48 -6.16 -49.32
C GLY A 653 -11.47 -6.34 -47.79
N THR A 654 -12.47 -5.80 -47.07
CA THR A 654 -12.56 -5.94 -45.60
C THR A 654 -12.80 -7.39 -45.19
N ASN A 655 -12.06 -7.89 -44.21
CA ASN A 655 -12.21 -9.25 -43.68
C ASN A 655 -13.23 -9.25 -42.53
N PHE A 656 -14.40 -9.85 -42.73
CA PHE A 656 -15.47 -10.07 -41.76
C PHE A 656 -15.59 -11.55 -41.33
N ASN A 657 -14.56 -12.37 -41.53
CA ASN A 657 -14.62 -13.81 -41.24
C ASN A 657 -15.03 -14.07 -39.77
N GLN A 658 -16.05 -14.90 -39.55
CA GLN A 658 -16.65 -15.16 -38.22
C GLN A 658 -17.22 -13.92 -37.48
N ALA A 659 -17.40 -12.76 -38.13
CA ALA A 659 -17.92 -11.55 -37.49
C ALA A 659 -19.41 -11.64 -37.12
N GLN A 660 -19.81 -10.92 -36.06
CA GLN A 660 -21.17 -10.92 -35.54
C GLN A 660 -21.91 -9.67 -36.02
N LEU A 661 -22.55 -9.76 -37.18
CA LEU A 661 -23.13 -8.64 -37.95
C LEU A 661 -24.64 -8.45 -37.69
N GLN A 662 -25.19 -9.00 -36.60
CA GLN A 662 -26.65 -9.09 -36.46
C GLN A 662 -27.30 -7.70 -36.32
N GLY A 663 -28.26 -7.40 -37.20
CA GLY A 663 -28.93 -6.10 -37.24
C GLY A 663 -28.07 -4.93 -37.75
N ALA A 664 -26.86 -5.16 -38.25
CA ALA A 664 -26.00 -4.10 -38.79
C ALA A 664 -26.59 -3.49 -40.09
N SER A 665 -26.33 -2.21 -40.33
CA SER A 665 -26.76 -1.50 -41.54
C SER A 665 -25.62 -1.38 -42.54
N PHE A 666 -25.74 -2.02 -43.71
CA PHE A 666 -24.81 -1.95 -44.84
C PHE A 666 -25.40 -1.13 -46.01
N ARG A 667 -26.32 -0.20 -45.72
CA ARG A 667 -27.02 0.57 -46.77
C ARG A 667 -26.02 1.33 -47.64
N ASN A 668 -26.13 1.17 -48.96
CA ASN A 668 -25.21 1.74 -49.96
C ASN A 668 -23.71 1.39 -49.76
N ALA A 669 -23.36 0.41 -48.93
CA ALA A 669 -21.96 0.10 -48.63
C ALA A 669 -21.28 -0.70 -49.76
N ASP A 670 -20.02 -0.39 -50.06
CA ASP A 670 -19.20 -1.14 -51.01
C ASP A 670 -18.51 -2.32 -50.32
N LEU A 671 -19.10 -3.52 -50.45
CA LEU A 671 -18.59 -4.79 -49.94
C LEU A 671 -17.73 -5.55 -50.97
N SER A 672 -17.30 -4.92 -52.06
CA SER A 672 -16.50 -5.61 -53.09
C SER A 672 -15.22 -6.22 -52.49
N MET A 673 -14.86 -7.44 -52.89
CA MET A 673 -13.75 -8.24 -52.31
C MET A 673 -13.87 -8.60 -50.82
N ALA A 674 -14.89 -8.15 -50.07
CA ALA A 674 -14.99 -8.43 -48.63
C ALA A 674 -15.17 -9.93 -48.33
N ASP A 675 -14.55 -10.42 -47.25
CA ASP A 675 -14.66 -11.83 -46.83
C ASP A 675 -15.69 -11.96 -45.70
N LEU A 676 -16.89 -12.44 -46.02
CA LEU A 676 -17.99 -12.61 -45.06
C LEU A 676 -18.06 -14.04 -44.51
N GLN A 677 -17.09 -14.93 -44.80
CA GLN A 677 -17.25 -16.36 -44.52
C GLN A 677 -17.44 -16.67 -43.03
N GLY A 678 -18.53 -17.37 -42.71
CA GLY A 678 -18.92 -17.68 -41.33
C GLY A 678 -19.46 -16.50 -40.52
N ALA A 679 -19.61 -15.30 -41.10
CA ALA A 679 -20.23 -14.16 -40.42
C ALA A 679 -21.75 -14.38 -40.22
N ASN A 680 -22.29 -13.83 -39.13
CA ASN A 680 -23.72 -13.91 -38.83
C ASN A 680 -24.43 -12.61 -39.21
N VAL A 681 -25.03 -12.58 -40.41
CA VAL A 681 -25.72 -11.42 -41.01
C VAL A 681 -27.22 -11.37 -40.70
N ALA A 682 -27.71 -12.09 -39.69
CA ALA A 682 -29.13 -12.14 -39.36
C ALA A 682 -29.70 -10.75 -39.03
N LYS A 683 -30.80 -10.37 -39.69
CA LYS A 683 -31.47 -9.05 -39.62
C LYS A 683 -30.64 -7.86 -40.13
N ALA A 684 -29.45 -8.07 -40.69
CA ALA A 684 -28.65 -7.01 -41.30
C ALA A 684 -29.35 -6.45 -42.56
N ASP A 685 -29.16 -5.15 -42.82
CA ASP A 685 -29.83 -4.40 -43.90
C ASP A 685 -28.85 -4.11 -45.05
N PHE A 686 -29.11 -4.69 -46.22
CA PHE A 686 -28.22 -4.60 -47.40
C PHE A 686 -28.77 -3.69 -48.52
N GLN A 687 -29.73 -2.81 -48.24
CA GLN A 687 -30.34 -1.93 -49.25
C GLN A 687 -29.25 -1.15 -50.05
N GLY A 688 -29.08 -1.46 -51.33
CA GLY A 688 -28.11 -0.80 -52.21
C GLY A 688 -26.64 -1.20 -52.01
N ALA A 689 -26.32 -2.19 -51.17
CA ALA A 689 -24.96 -2.66 -50.94
C ALA A 689 -24.34 -3.32 -52.19
N ILE A 690 -23.07 -3.05 -52.47
CA ILE A 690 -22.36 -3.53 -53.67
C ILE A 690 -21.48 -4.74 -53.31
N PHE A 691 -21.87 -5.95 -53.71
CA PHE A 691 -21.08 -7.17 -53.45
C PHE A 691 -20.00 -7.46 -54.51
N ALA A 692 -20.12 -6.90 -55.72
CA ALA A 692 -19.19 -7.12 -56.82
C ALA A 692 -19.24 -5.96 -57.81
N VAL A 693 -18.07 -5.52 -58.31
CA VAL A 693 -18.00 -4.51 -59.37
C VAL A 693 -18.01 -5.22 -60.72
N THR A 694 -19.17 -5.27 -61.37
CA THR A 694 -19.27 -5.77 -62.76
C THR A 694 -18.66 -4.76 -63.73
N ARG A 695 -17.36 -4.91 -64.03
CA ARG A 695 -16.70 -4.17 -65.11
C ARG A 695 -17.36 -4.53 -66.44
N ALA A 696 -18.08 -3.58 -67.03
CA ALA A 696 -18.63 -3.76 -68.37
C ALA A 696 -17.49 -3.98 -69.37
N LEU A 697 -17.53 -5.09 -70.11
CA LEU A 697 -16.63 -5.32 -71.23
C LEU A 697 -16.99 -4.35 -72.37
N PRO A 698 -15.99 -3.80 -73.09
CA PRO A 698 -16.27 -3.04 -74.30
C PRO A 698 -16.95 -3.96 -75.34
N PRO A 699 -17.91 -3.46 -76.14
CA PRO A 699 -18.87 -4.29 -76.88
C PRO A 699 -18.28 -5.19 -77.99
N ASN A 700 -16.97 -5.14 -78.23
CA ASN A 700 -16.30 -5.78 -79.38
C ASN A 700 -15.41 -6.99 -79.02
N GLN A 701 -15.44 -7.49 -77.77
CA GLN A 701 -14.79 -8.76 -77.41
C GLN A 701 -15.84 -9.85 -77.16
N PHE A 702 -15.93 -10.80 -78.10
CA PHE A 702 -17.02 -11.79 -78.16
C PHE A 702 -16.51 -13.25 -78.23
N ILE A 703 -15.36 -13.53 -77.61
CA ILE A 703 -14.81 -14.88 -77.44
C ILE A 703 -14.41 -15.10 -75.98
N GLN A 704 -14.64 -16.33 -75.51
CA GLN A 704 -14.33 -17.00 -74.24
C GLN A 704 -13.10 -16.44 -73.47
N THR A 705 -13.06 -16.50 -72.13
CA THR A 705 -13.77 -17.39 -71.18
C THR A 705 -14.69 -16.64 -70.18
N GLN A 706 -14.85 -17.15 -68.95
CA GLN A 706 -15.60 -16.50 -67.86
C GLN A 706 -15.13 -15.05 -67.66
N PRO A 707 -16.00 -14.11 -67.26
CA PRO A 707 -15.53 -12.81 -66.82
C PRO A 707 -14.59 -13.00 -65.62
N ASP A 708 -13.46 -12.30 -65.59
CA ASP A 708 -12.52 -12.32 -64.46
C ASP A 708 -13.14 -11.63 -63.24
N ILE A 709 -13.92 -12.40 -62.47
CA ILE A 709 -14.51 -11.98 -61.20
C ILE A 709 -13.40 -12.02 -60.12
N SER A 710 -12.43 -11.11 -60.25
CA SER A 710 -11.35 -10.89 -59.29
C SER A 710 -11.71 -9.84 -58.22
N ILE A 711 -12.82 -9.12 -58.39
CA ILE A 711 -13.26 -8.00 -57.53
C ILE A 711 -14.67 -8.28 -56.97
N SER A 712 -14.80 -9.26 -56.06
CA SER A 712 -16.11 -9.67 -55.52
C SER A 712 -16.07 -10.30 -54.12
N ALA A 713 -17.15 -10.11 -53.35
CA ALA A 713 -17.28 -10.54 -51.96
C ALA A 713 -17.38 -12.07 -51.78
N ARG A 714 -16.63 -12.63 -50.82
CA ARG A 714 -16.69 -14.06 -50.49
C ARG A 714 -17.82 -14.33 -49.51
N VAL A 715 -18.89 -14.96 -49.98
CA VAL A 715 -20.13 -15.23 -49.21
C VAL A 715 -20.45 -16.73 -49.05
N LYS A 716 -19.51 -17.61 -49.42
CA LYS A 716 -19.71 -19.06 -49.41
C LYS A 716 -20.02 -19.60 -48.02
N GLY A 717 -21.19 -20.23 -47.88
CA GLY A 717 -21.69 -20.83 -46.63
C GLY A 717 -22.35 -19.85 -45.66
N VAL A 718 -22.41 -18.56 -45.97
CA VAL A 718 -23.04 -17.52 -45.12
C VAL A 718 -24.56 -17.62 -45.20
N ASP A 719 -25.24 -17.44 -44.06
CA ASP A 719 -26.70 -17.53 -43.97
C ASP A 719 -27.37 -16.15 -44.05
N PHE A 720 -28.00 -15.88 -45.19
CA PHE A 720 -28.77 -14.66 -45.47
C PHE A 720 -30.28 -14.85 -45.25
N THR A 721 -30.77 -16.00 -44.76
CA THR A 721 -32.22 -16.29 -44.63
C THR A 721 -33.00 -15.25 -43.83
N ALA A 722 -32.35 -14.57 -42.88
CA ALA A 722 -32.92 -13.52 -42.06
C ALA A 722 -32.42 -12.10 -42.42
N ALA A 723 -31.68 -11.93 -43.52
CA ALA A 723 -31.20 -10.62 -43.99
C ALA A 723 -32.35 -9.76 -44.55
N ARG A 724 -32.13 -8.45 -44.65
CA ARG A 724 -33.14 -7.46 -45.04
C ARG A 724 -32.74 -6.70 -46.31
N ASN A 725 -33.75 -6.30 -47.07
CA ASN A 725 -33.67 -5.40 -48.22
C ASN A 725 -32.70 -5.84 -49.34
N LEU A 726 -32.52 -7.16 -49.50
CA LEU A 726 -31.75 -7.74 -50.61
C LEU A 726 -32.52 -7.62 -51.93
N ASP A 727 -31.89 -7.03 -52.95
CA ASP A 727 -32.43 -6.92 -54.31
C ASP A 727 -32.17 -8.20 -55.15
N GLN A 728 -32.74 -8.25 -56.36
CA GLN A 728 -32.64 -9.43 -57.24
C GLN A 728 -31.21 -9.72 -57.73
N ARG A 729 -30.37 -8.70 -57.94
CA ARG A 729 -28.97 -8.85 -58.38
C ARG A 729 -28.09 -9.32 -57.22
N GLN A 730 -28.29 -8.73 -56.03
CA GLN A 730 -27.64 -9.17 -54.80
C GLN A 730 -27.98 -10.64 -54.48
N LEU A 731 -29.26 -11.02 -54.57
CA LEU A 731 -29.69 -12.41 -54.39
C LEU A 731 -29.05 -13.35 -55.41
N ALA A 732 -29.08 -13.02 -56.70
CA ALA A 732 -28.45 -13.83 -57.74
C ALA A 732 -26.94 -14.02 -57.49
N TYR A 733 -26.24 -12.97 -57.06
CA TYR A 733 -24.82 -13.05 -56.68
C TYR A 733 -24.60 -13.96 -55.46
N ILE A 734 -25.38 -13.77 -54.39
CA ILE A 734 -25.27 -14.56 -53.15
C ILE A 734 -25.45 -16.05 -53.44
N CYS A 735 -26.46 -16.42 -54.24
CA CYS A 735 -26.71 -17.80 -54.61
C CYS A 735 -25.59 -18.38 -55.50
N ALA A 736 -25.13 -17.63 -56.51
CA ALA A 736 -24.04 -18.07 -57.40
C ALA A 736 -22.71 -18.29 -56.66
N GLN A 737 -22.47 -17.59 -55.57
CA GLN A 737 -21.28 -17.73 -54.71
C GLN A 737 -21.48 -18.69 -53.53
N GLY A 738 -22.58 -19.44 -53.49
CA GLY A 738 -22.84 -20.47 -52.48
C GLY A 738 -23.19 -19.94 -51.08
N GLY A 739 -23.74 -18.73 -50.99
CA GLY A 739 -24.46 -18.27 -49.81
C GLY A 739 -25.85 -18.91 -49.71
N ARG A 740 -26.44 -18.94 -48.51
CA ARG A 740 -27.73 -19.59 -48.23
C ARG A 740 -28.84 -18.56 -48.13
N HIS A 741 -29.89 -18.71 -48.93
CA HIS A 741 -31.12 -17.90 -48.87
C HIS A 741 -32.32 -18.71 -49.41
N PRO A 742 -33.57 -18.56 -48.91
CA PRO A 742 -34.74 -19.34 -49.34
C PRO A 742 -35.22 -19.10 -50.78
N ARG A 743 -34.48 -18.32 -51.56
CA ARG A 743 -34.71 -18.05 -53.00
C ARG A 743 -33.53 -18.50 -53.88
N CYS A 744 -32.54 -19.18 -53.30
CA CYS A 744 -31.51 -19.85 -54.09
C CYS A 744 -32.05 -21.20 -54.61
N PRO A 745 -31.64 -21.62 -55.83
CA PRO A 745 -31.89 -22.96 -56.33
C PRO A 745 -31.03 -24.02 -55.64
#